data_AF-F1MUF5-F1
#
_entry.id   AF-F1MUF5-F1
#
_cell.length_a   1.000
_cell.length_b   1.000
_cell.length_c   1.000
_cell.angle_alpha   90.00
_cell.angle_beta   90.00
_cell.angle_gamma   90.00
#
_symmetry.space_group_name_H-M   'P 1'
#
loop_
_entity.id
_entity.type
_entity.pdbx_description
1 polymer ?
#
loop_
_entity_poly.entity_id
_entity_poly.type
_entity_poly.pdbx_seq_one_letter_code
_entity_poly.pdbx_strand_id
1 'polypeptide(L)'
;MTSQEKTEKHPFADIFNEDEADINFMLSKPVCFVVFGKPGVGKTTLAQQITQAWKCIRVEALPILEEQIASDTVTGAMLQSMLISGQSIPDELVTKLMLDKLNSSEVSHFGYIITEIPSLSQDAMTTLQQIELIRNLKLKPDIIINIKCPDYDLCQRISGQRQHSTTGYIYTRDQWDPEVIENRRKKKKEAQKEGKGEEEGEEEEEQEEEEAFIAEMQIVAEVLQHLVQRPEDYLENIEHIVNLYKEIILHPLEEVMAEHDSQYLIELDGNKPPEELFMTVMDRLKYLNLKRAAVITKLQSTEEDINDTMENDELFRTLASYKLIAPRYRWQRSRWGRTCPVTLKEGNIFQGLPDFSVSFLGKMYCLSSEEALKTFLLNPRPYLIPPMPAPPFKVFIFGPQSSGKTTLSNLLAKHYKGKVVDYDKVIQPRFDKALEMLTRNTIAEATEAAIKVVKERLLLELQAKNADGVSYSFTAVFTFESQRESSLEDNEEAKMKSDDKDGNKMSYVTDYEIEEVTADHPEVLSIINETVKMAKNMNFEQPHEKIAEILDEVLQEVVEENKNRFYGAPKYGGWILDNCPLVKELWMVLVDKGVLPDLVICLSDTENNGKYLYNRLYLENKQEIDSKILERLLDELLKERKEEEAARKVKEEALRIEEENRKLLEAMTAKAKGKHKII
;
A
#
# COMPACT_ATOMS: atom_id res chain seq x y z
N MET A 1 -9.24 -27.81 41.02
CA MET A 1 -9.88 -26.49 40.83
C MET A 1 -8.92 -25.62 40.05
N THR A 2 -9.19 -25.41 38.76
CA THR A 2 -8.47 -24.43 37.95
C THR A 2 -9.19 -23.10 38.10
N SER A 3 -8.63 -22.20 38.92
CA SER A 3 -9.09 -20.82 38.98
C SER A 3 -8.87 -20.17 37.62
N GLN A 4 -9.94 -19.70 36.97
CA GLN A 4 -9.80 -18.79 35.84
C GLN A 4 -9.07 -17.55 36.33
N GLU A 5 -7.92 -17.26 35.74
CA GLU A 5 -7.22 -16.01 35.97
C GLU A 5 -8.13 -14.87 35.51
N LYS A 6 -8.60 -14.05 36.45
CA LYS A 6 -9.30 -12.82 36.13
C LYS A 6 -8.27 -11.84 35.57
N THR A 7 -8.13 -11.82 34.25
CA THR A 7 -7.42 -10.75 33.56
C THR A 7 -8.06 -9.42 33.96
N GLU A 8 -7.30 -8.58 34.64
CA GLU A 8 -7.76 -7.26 35.06
C GLU A 8 -8.07 -6.44 33.80
N LYS A 9 -9.28 -5.84 33.73
CA LYS A 9 -9.75 -5.11 32.53
C LYS A 9 -8.79 -3.99 32.10
N HIS A 10 -8.01 -3.47 33.04
CA HIS A 10 -6.95 -2.52 32.82
C HIS A 10 -5.73 -3.01 33.63
N PRO A 11 -4.67 -3.54 32.98
CA PRO A 11 -3.42 -3.80 33.69
C PRO A 11 -2.84 -2.47 34.20
N PHE A 12 -2.11 -2.53 35.31
CA PHE A 12 -1.50 -1.34 35.92
C PHE A 12 -0.34 -0.84 35.03
N ALA A 13 -0.64 0.05 34.09
CA ALA A 13 0.36 0.70 33.25
C ALA A 13 1.32 1.54 34.09
N ASP A 14 2.61 1.53 33.77
CA ASP A 14 3.55 2.45 34.42
C ASP A 14 3.26 3.88 33.96
N ILE A 15 2.75 4.70 34.88
CA ILE A 15 2.36 6.10 34.65
C ILE A 15 3.60 6.95 34.28
N PHE A 16 4.81 6.46 34.59
CA PHE A 16 6.07 7.12 34.24
C PHE A 16 6.65 6.67 32.89
N ASN A 17 6.07 5.66 32.22
CA ASN A 17 6.47 5.26 30.87
C ASN A 17 5.51 5.84 29.82
N GLU A 18 5.88 7.00 29.24
CA GLU A 18 5.07 7.72 28.25
C GLU A 18 4.64 6.86 27.06
N ASP A 19 5.50 5.95 26.57
CA ASP A 19 5.17 5.08 25.44
C ASP A 19 4.15 3.98 25.82
N GLU A 20 4.13 3.50 27.07
CA GLU A 20 3.07 2.60 27.56
C GLU A 20 1.76 3.36 27.80
N ALA A 21 1.82 4.59 28.31
CA ALA A 21 0.65 5.44 28.49
C ALA A 21 -0.03 5.74 27.13
N ASP A 22 0.75 6.07 26.10
CA ASP A 22 0.27 6.27 24.73
C ASP A 22 -0.37 5.00 24.14
N ILE A 23 0.27 3.84 24.30
CA ILE A 23 -0.29 2.57 23.82
C ILE A 23 -1.61 2.24 24.54
N ASN A 24 -1.68 2.42 25.87
CA ASN A 24 -2.91 2.23 26.65
C ASN A 24 -3.99 3.29 26.39
N PHE A 25 -3.62 4.45 25.84
CA PHE A 25 -4.57 5.41 25.28
C PHE A 25 -5.09 4.95 23.91
N MET A 26 -4.19 4.60 22.97
CA MET A 26 -4.56 4.19 21.62
C MET A 26 -5.35 2.87 21.56
N LEU A 27 -5.14 1.97 22.51
CA LEU A 27 -5.95 0.76 22.70
C LEU A 27 -7.30 1.03 23.38
N SER A 28 -7.48 2.16 24.05
CA SER A 28 -8.74 2.46 24.75
C SER A 28 -9.83 2.94 23.79
N LYS A 29 -11.05 2.43 23.99
CA LYS A 29 -12.23 2.75 23.18
C LYS A 29 -12.49 4.27 23.21
N PRO A 30 -12.74 4.95 22.06
CA PRO A 30 -13.21 6.32 22.08
C PRO A 30 -14.66 6.40 22.60
N VAL A 31 -15.04 7.58 23.09
CA VAL A 31 -16.35 7.85 23.68
C VAL A 31 -17.41 8.00 22.59
N CYS A 32 -18.50 7.25 22.72
CA CYS A 32 -19.61 7.25 21.77
C CYS A 32 -20.92 7.72 22.43
N PHE A 33 -21.62 8.64 21.77
CA PHE A 33 -22.82 9.30 22.26
C PHE A 33 -24.05 8.95 21.41
N VAL A 34 -25.22 8.84 22.03
CA VAL A 34 -26.52 8.82 21.35
C VAL A 34 -27.45 9.84 22.01
N VAL A 35 -28.14 10.66 21.21
CA VAL A 35 -29.08 11.68 21.70
C VAL A 35 -30.51 11.27 21.34
N PHE A 36 -31.31 11.01 22.36
CA PHE A 36 -32.74 10.73 22.26
C PHE A 36 -33.58 11.96 22.63
N GLY A 37 -34.84 11.95 22.20
CA GLY A 37 -35.78 13.04 22.38
C GLY A 37 -36.69 13.19 21.15
N LYS A 38 -37.82 13.86 21.34
CA LYS A 38 -38.85 14.07 20.31
C LYS A 38 -38.30 14.83 19.08
N PRO A 39 -38.97 14.78 17.92
CA PRO A 39 -38.66 15.65 16.78
C PRO A 39 -38.70 17.14 17.19
N GLY A 40 -37.88 17.99 16.55
CA GLY A 40 -37.84 19.43 16.81
C GLY A 40 -37.28 19.90 18.17
N VAL A 41 -36.94 19.00 19.11
CA VAL A 41 -36.48 19.38 20.46
C VAL A 41 -35.04 19.92 20.54
N GLY A 42 -34.33 20.07 19.41
CA GLY A 42 -32.96 20.64 19.37
C GLY A 42 -31.81 19.62 19.44
N LYS A 43 -32.08 18.31 19.24
CA LYS A 43 -31.05 17.24 19.28
C LYS A 43 -29.80 17.56 18.45
N THR A 44 -30.00 17.95 17.19
CA THR A 44 -28.95 18.24 16.20
C THR A 44 -28.06 19.42 16.64
N THR A 45 -28.66 20.47 17.19
CA THR A 45 -27.93 21.66 17.70
C THR A 45 -27.01 21.28 18.86
N LEU A 46 -27.54 20.53 19.84
CA LEU A 46 -26.75 20.04 20.98
C LEU A 46 -25.65 19.08 20.51
N ALA A 47 -25.95 18.18 19.57
CA ALA A 47 -24.98 17.26 19.02
C ALA A 47 -23.87 17.97 18.24
N GLN A 48 -24.17 19.03 17.48
CA GLN A 48 -23.18 19.86 16.80
C GLN A 48 -22.24 20.55 17.79
N GLN A 49 -22.76 21.11 18.89
CA GLN A 49 -21.96 21.72 19.95
C GLN A 49 -21.07 20.66 20.65
N ILE A 50 -21.60 19.47 20.97
CA ILE A 50 -20.83 18.35 21.54
C ILE A 50 -19.72 17.90 20.56
N THR A 51 -20.03 17.76 19.27
CA THR A 51 -19.08 17.42 18.20
C THR A 51 -17.91 18.41 18.18
N GLN A 52 -18.20 19.71 18.24
CA GLN A 52 -17.17 20.75 18.27
C GLN A 52 -16.28 20.70 19.52
N ALA A 53 -16.82 20.31 20.68
CA ALA A 53 -16.11 20.28 21.95
C ALA A 53 -15.33 18.97 22.23
N TRP A 54 -15.83 17.82 21.74
CA TRP A 54 -15.24 16.49 21.96
C TRP A 54 -14.46 15.95 20.76
N LYS A 55 -14.64 16.55 19.57
CA LYS A 55 -14.05 16.12 18.29
C LYS A 55 -14.38 14.67 17.91
N CYS A 56 -15.53 14.17 18.34
CA CYS A 56 -16.14 12.95 17.80
C CYS A 56 -16.74 13.20 16.40
N ILE A 57 -17.12 12.13 15.69
CA ILE A 57 -17.75 12.23 14.36
C ILE A 57 -19.28 12.33 14.52
N ARG A 58 -19.91 13.33 13.91
CA ARG A 58 -21.38 13.42 13.82
C ARG A 58 -21.88 12.48 12.73
N VAL A 59 -22.69 11.49 13.11
CA VAL A 59 -23.29 10.51 12.20
C VAL A 59 -24.78 10.83 12.08
N GLU A 60 -25.09 11.58 11.03
CA GLU A 60 -26.42 12.04 10.64
C GLU A 60 -26.51 11.94 9.11
N ALA A 61 -27.72 11.70 8.57
CA ALA A 61 -27.95 11.42 7.16
C ALA A 61 -27.49 12.57 6.25
N LEU A 62 -27.91 13.81 6.54
CA LEU A 62 -27.60 14.98 5.72
C LEU A 62 -26.08 15.17 5.52
N PRO A 63 -25.24 15.29 6.58
CA PRO A 63 -23.79 15.44 6.42
C PRO A 63 -23.12 14.29 5.66
N ILE A 64 -23.61 13.05 5.80
CA ILE A 64 -23.03 11.88 5.11
C ILE A 64 -23.39 11.90 3.62
N LEU A 65 -24.61 12.33 3.27
CA LEU A 65 -25.06 12.49 1.88
C LEU A 65 -24.31 13.65 1.21
N GLU A 66 -24.14 14.78 1.90
CA GLU A 66 -23.31 15.91 1.45
C GLU A 66 -21.85 15.48 1.23
N GLU A 67 -21.25 14.74 2.18
CA GLU A 67 -19.89 14.19 2.07
C GLU A 67 -19.74 13.26 0.86
N GLN A 68 -20.71 12.37 0.61
CA GLN A 68 -20.66 11.45 -0.54
C GLN A 68 -20.82 12.18 -1.88
N ILE A 69 -21.73 13.15 -1.98
CA ILE A 69 -21.94 13.93 -3.21
C ILE A 69 -20.71 14.82 -3.50
N ALA A 70 -20.09 15.42 -2.47
CA ALA A 70 -18.89 16.25 -2.61
C ALA A 70 -17.58 15.45 -2.86
N SER A 71 -17.60 14.12 -2.71
CA SER A 71 -16.43 13.25 -2.88
C SER A 71 -16.36 12.58 -4.26
N ASP A 72 -17.22 12.96 -5.21
CA ASP A 72 -17.32 12.41 -6.58
C ASP A 72 -17.33 10.86 -6.65
N THR A 73 -17.86 10.19 -5.61
CA THR A 73 -17.92 8.72 -5.58
C THR A 73 -19.02 8.21 -6.52
N VAL A 74 -18.94 6.94 -6.93
CA VAL A 74 -20.01 6.29 -7.70
C VAL A 74 -21.37 6.39 -6.98
N THR A 75 -21.35 6.31 -5.65
CA THR A 75 -22.54 6.52 -4.81
C THR A 75 -22.98 7.99 -4.80
N GLY A 76 -22.04 8.94 -4.70
CA GLY A 76 -22.30 10.38 -4.79
C GLY A 76 -22.99 10.76 -6.10
N ALA A 77 -22.46 10.30 -7.23
CA ALA A 77 -23.05 10.52 -8.56
C ALA A 77 -24.44 9.87 -8.68
N MET A 78 -24.64 8.67 -8.12
CA MET A 78 -25.95 8.01 -8.07
C MET A 78 -26.96 8.84 -7.27
N LEU A 79 -26.60 9.27 -6.05
CA LEU A 79 -27.43 10.11 -5.18
C LEU A 79 -27.77 11.45 -5.86
N GLN A 80 -26.77 12.10 -6.46
CA GLN A 80 -26.96 13.35 -7.19
C GLN A 80 -27.91 13.17 -8.40
N SER A 81 -27.80 12.05 -9.13
CA SER A 81 -28.72 11.76 -10.24
C SER A 81 -30.17 11.53 -9.78
N MET A 82 -30.37 10.87 -8.64
CA MET A 82 -31.68 10.67 -8.03
C MET A 82 -32.32 12.01 -7.65
N LEU A 83 -31.59 12.85 -6.93
CA LEU A 83 -32.04 14.18 -6.51
C LEU A 83 -32.34 15.09 -7.72
N ILE A 84 -31.48 15.11 -8.75
CA ILE A 84 -31.71 15.87 -9.99
C ILE A 84 -32.95 15.36 -10.74
N SER A 85 -33.25 14.06 -10.68
CA SER A 85 -34.47 13.48 -11.27
C SER A 85 -35.74 13.71 -10.45
N GLY A 86 -35.64 14.36 -9.28
CA GLY A 86 -36.77 14.60 -8.36
C GLY A 86 -37.18 13.37 -7.55
N GLN A 87 -36.32 12.35 -7.44
CA GLN A 87 -36.57 11.16 -6.63
C GLN A 87 -36.06 11.35 -5.20
N SER A 88 -36.78 10.76 -4.23
CA SER A 88 -36.29 10.62 -2.85
C SER A 88 -35.18 9.55 -2.78
N ILE A 89 -34.27 9.74 -1.84
CA ILE A 89 -33.25 8.74 -1.51
C ILE A 89 -33.90 7.66 -0.63
N PRO A 90 -33.79 6.35 -0.93
CA PRO A 90 -34.39 5.31 -0.12
C PRO A 90 -33.78 5.20 1.29
N ASP A 91 -34.62 5.02 2.30
CA ASP A 91 -34.21 4.87 3.71
C ASP A 91 -33.24 3.70 3.96
N GLU A 92 -33.34 2.63 3.15
CA GLU A 92 -32.37 1.52 3.17
C GLU A 92 -30.95 2.00 2.82
N LEU A 93 -30.83 2.87 1.81
CA LEU A 93 -29.56 3.42 1.36
C LEU A 93 -29.01 4.44 2.37
N VAL A 94 -29.87 5.29 2.93
CA VAL A 94 -29.48 6.22 4.01
C VAL A 94 -28.95 5.44 5.22
N THR A 95 -29.69 4.43 5.68
CA THR A 95 -29.30 3.66 6.87
C THR A 95 -28.01 2.85 6.61
N LYS A 96 -27.84 2.31 5.40
CA LYS A 96 -26.58 1.67 4.99
C LYS A 96 -25.41 2.66 5.08
N LEU A 97 -25.54 3.87 4.52
CA LEU A 97 -24.48 4.88 4.56
C LEU A 97 -24.14 5.33 5.99
N MET A 98 -25.14 5.46 6.87
CA MET A 98 -24.90 5.71 8.31
C MET A 98 -24.14 4.56 8.98
N LEU A 99 -24.51 3.30 8.69
CA LEU A 99 -23.81 2.12 9.20
C LEU A 99 -22.37 2.03 8.64
N ASP A 100 -22.14 2.34 7.37
CA ASP A 100 -20.81 2.37 6.76
C ASP A 100 -19.94 3.46 7.41
N LYS A 101 -20.47 4.68 7.66
CA LYS A 101 -19.74 5.74 8.40
C LYS A 101 -19.49 5.36 9.86
N LEU A 102 -20.41 4.65 10.55
CA LEU A 102 -20.17 4.11 11.90
C LEU A 102 -19.10 3.01 11.95
N ASN A 103 -18.88 2.31 10.83
CA ASN A 103 -17.83 1.31 10.67
C ASN A 103 -16.49 1.90 10.18
N SER A 104 -16.40 3.22 9.97
CA SER A 104 -15.23 3.90 9.43
C SER A 104 -13.99 3.86 10.35
N SER A 105 -12.84 4.12 9.75
CA SER A 105 -11.58 4.35 10.46
C SER A 105 -11.65 5.59 11.35
N GLU A 106 -12.32 6.66 10.91
CA GLU A 106 -12.54 7.90 11.67
C GLU A 106 -13.26 7.66 12.99
N VAL A 107 -14.44 7.03 12.93
CA VAL A 107 -15.25 6.69 14.11
C VAL A 107 -14.48 5.75 15.05
N SER A 108 -13.66 4.86 14.48
CA SER A 108 -12.75 3.99 15.25
C SER A 108 -11.63 4.75 16.00
N HIS A 109 -11.33 6.01 15.65
CA HIS A 109 -10.41 6.87 16.39
C HIS A 109 -11.10 7.86 17.32
N PHE A 110 -12.06 8.60 16.77
CA PHE A 110 -12.68 9.78 17.38
C PHE A 110 -13.95 9.48 18.17
N GLY A 111 -14.56 8.31 17.96
CA GLY A 111 -15.90 8.00 18.46
C GLY A 111 -16.97 8.71 17.62
N TYR A 112 -18.23 8.56 18.00
CA TYR A 112 -19.36 9.13 17.25
C TYR A 112 -20.38 9.85 18.15
N ILE A 113 -21.25 10.63 17.51
CA ILE A 113 -22.55 11.05 18.06
C ILE A 113 -23.65 10.82 17.01
N ILE A 114 -24.75 10.16 17.41
CA ILE A 114 -25.94 9.90 16.57
C ILE A 114 -27.15 10.62 17.19
N THR A 115 -28.02 11.21 16.35
CA THR A 115 -29.28 11.84 16.78
C THR A 115 -30.54 11.32 16.08
N GLU A 116 -30.39 10.49 15.03
CA GLU A 116 -31.47 10.11 14.10
C GLU A 116 -31.86 8.62 14.16
N ILE A 117 -31.14 7.78 14.92
CA ILE A 117 -31.49 6.37 15.12
C ILE A 117 -31.96 6.19 16.57
N PRO A 118 -33.17 5.64 16.83
CA PRO A 118 -34.16 5.22 15.84
C PRO A 118 -34.87 6.39 15.15
N SER A 119 -35.17 6.20 13.86
CA SER A 119 -35.93 7.12 13.02
C SER A 119 -37.45 6.87 13.15
N LEU A 120 -38.26 7.84 12.72
CA LEU A 120 -39.72 7.75 12.75
C LEU A 120 -40.29 6.91 11.58
N SER A 121 -39.52 6.77 10.49
CA SER A 121 -39.85 5.86 9.39
C SER A 121 -39.64 4.41 9.81
N GLN A 122 -40.51 3.52 9.31
CA GLN A 122 -40.35 2.07 9.43
C GLN A 122 -40.18 1.38 8.08
N ASP A 123 -40.12 2.15 6.98
CA ASP A 123 -40.20 1.62 5.60
C ASP A 123 -39.02 0.70 5.26
N ALA A 124 -37.82 1.03 5.75
CA ALA A 124 -36.63 0.19 5.62
C ALA A 124 -36.47 -0.82 6.77
N MET A 125 -36.68 -0.39 8.02
CA MET A 125 -36.51 -1.22 9.22
C MET A 125 -37.41 -0.74 10.37
N THR A 126 -38.01 -1.71 11.07
CA THR A 126 -38.80 -1.45 12.28
C THR A 126 -37.94 -0.88 13.41
N THR A 127 -38.56 -0.11 14.30
CA THR A 127 -37.90 0.53 15.46
C THR A 127 -37.16 -0.46 16.36
N LEU A 128 -37.66 -1.69 16.49
CA LEU A 128 -36.98 -2.76 17.24
C LEU A 128 -35.67 -3.21 16.57
N GLN A 129 -35.66 -3.36 15.24
CA GLN A 129 -34.44 -3.67 14.47
C GLN A 129 -33.43 -2.52 14.55
N GLN A 130 -33.89 -1.27 14.50
CA GLN A 130 -33.03 -0.10 14.64
C GLN A 130 -32.39 -0.02 16.05
N ILE A 131 -33.13 -0.40 17.09
CA ILE A 131 -32.60 -0.51 18.46
C ILE A 131 -31.65 -1.70 18.61
N GLU A 132 -31.93 -2.84 17.98
CA GLU A 132 -31.02 -3.99 17.95
C GLU A 132 -29.71 -3.65 17.23
N LEU A 133 -29.74 -2.84 16.17
CA LEU A 133 -28.55 -2.29 15.53
C LEU A 133 -27.71 -1.47 16.53
N ILE A 134 -28.30 -0.52 17.26
CA ILE A 134 -27.60 0.27 18.29
C ILE A 134 -26.97 -0.65 19.35
N ARG A 135 -27.72 -1.65 19.83
CA ARG A 135 -27.25 -2.65 20.82
C ARG A 135 -26.09 -3.49 20.29
N ASN A 136 -25.98 -3.70 18.97
CA ASN A 136 -24.99 -4.57 18.32
C ASN A 136 -23.85 -3.83 17.58
N LEU A 137 -23.76 -2.49 17.69
CA LEU A 137 -22.62 -1.74 17.13
C LEU A 137 -21.27 -2.21 17.72
N LYS A 138 -20.24 -2.30 16.86
CA LYS A 138 -18.85 -2.63 17.25
C LYS A 138 -18.34 -1.73 18.38
N LEU A 139 -18.67 -0.44 18.28
CA LEU A 139 -18.56 0.53 19.35
C LEU A 139 -19.99 0.80 19.82
N LYS A 140 -20.41 0.21 20.94
CA LYS A 140 -21.70 0.54 21.58
C LYS A 140 -21.71 2.00 22.04
N PRO A 141 -22.86 2.66 22.25
CA PRO A 141 -22.88 3.91 23.00
C PRO A 141 -22.24 3.72 24.39
N ASP A 142 -21.51 4.74 24.87
CA ASP A 142 -21.11 4.86 26.28
C ASP A 142 -22.08 5.75 27.04
N ILE A 143 -22.67 6.74 26.37
CA ILE A 143 -23.46 7.82 26.97
C ILE A 143 -24.75 8.00 26.17
N ILE A 144 -25.87 8.00 26.90
CA ILE A 144 -27.19 8.32 26.36
C ILE A 144 -27.60 9.69 26.90
N ILE A 145 -27.97 10.61 26.01
CA ILE A 145 -28.49 11.93 26.36
C ILE A 145 -29.98 11.96 25.99
N ASN A 146 -30.87 12.17 26.95
CA ASN A 146 -32.33 12.20 26.73
C ASN A 146 -32.89 13.61 26.97
N ILE A 147 -33.33 14.28 25.89
CA ILE A 147 -33.94 15.62 25.98
C ILE A 147 -35.45 15.47 26.18
N LYS A 148 -35.90 15.67 27.42
CA LYS A 148 -37.31 15.65 27.81
C LYS A 148 -37.93 17.03 27.60
N CYS A 149 -39.05 17.11 26.89
CA CYS A 149 -39.83 18.33 26.68
C CYS A 149 -41.33 17.97 26.75
N PRO A 150 -42.16 18.77 27.45
CA PRO A 150 -43.62 18.64 27.37
C PRO A 150 -44.13 18.82 25.94
N ASP A 151 -45.23 18.15 25.60
CA ASP A 151 -45.77 18.19 24.23
C ASP A 151 -46.23 19.60 23.83
N TYR A 152 -46.93 20.29 24.74
CA TYR A 152 -47.44 21.65 24.52
C TYR A 152 -46.31 22.63 24.19
N ASP A 153 -45.27 22.67 25.02
CA ASP A 153 -44.12 23.57 24.84
C ASP A 153 -43.37 23.26 23.53
N LEU A 154 -43.29 21.98 23.15
CA LEU A 154 -42.67 21.53 21.91
C LEU A 154 -43.50 21.94 20.67
N CYS A 155 -44.82 21.71 20.69
CA CYS A 155 -45.73 22.12 19.62
C CYS A 155 -45.73 23.64 19.42
N GLN A 156 -45.75 24.42 20.52
CA GLN A 156 -45.63 25.88 20.48
C GLN A 156 -44.28 26.35 19.93
N ARG A 157 -43.18 25.65 20.28
CA ARG A 157 -41.84 25.99 19.79
C ARG A 157 -41.66 25.72 18.30
N ILE A 158 -42.16 24.59 17.79
CA ILE A 158 -41.99 24.23 16.37
C ILE A 158 -42.95 25.05 15.50
N SER A 159 -44.22 25.23 15.90
CA SER A 159 -45.17 26.08 15.14
C SER A 159 -44.82 27.57 15.16
N GLY A 160 -44.00 28.01 16.13
CA GLY A 160 -43.36 29.32 16.17
C GLY A 160 -42.11 29.48 15.30
N GLN A 161 -41.58 28.42 14.67
CA GLN A 161 -40.42 28.51 13.78
C GLN A 161 -40.80 29.04 12.40
N ARG A 162 -39.87 29.78 11.77
CA ARG A 162 -39.98 30.24 10.38
C ARG A 162 -38.69 30.00 9.65
N GLN A 163 -38.77 29.52 8.41
CA GLN A 163 -37.62 29.33 7.54
C GLN A 163 -37.48 30.52 6.59
N HIS A 164 -36.27 31.03 6.40
CA HIS A 164 -35.99 32.02 5.38
C HIS A 164 -35.95 31.35 4.00
N SER A 165 -36.87 31.73 3.12
CA SER A 165 -37.07 31.19 1.76
C SER A 165 -35.79 30.97 0.94
N THR A 166 -34.88 31.95 0.87
CA THR A 166 -33.64 31.85 0.07
C THR A 166 -32.49 31.09 0.75
N THR A 167 -32.30 31.24 2.07
CA THR A 167 -31.09 30.73 2.78
C THR A 167 -31.34 29.42 3.53
N GLY A 168 -32.60 29.01 3.69
CA GLY A 168 -32.98 27.83 4.47
C GLY A 168 -32.81 27.97 5.99
N TYR A 169 -32.32 29.11 6.49
CA TYR A 169 -32.09 29.33 7.92
C TYR A 169 -33.41 29.38 8.71
N ILE A 170 -33.44 28.75 9.89
CA ILE A 170 -34.62 28.65 10.74
C ILE A 170 -34.53 29.65 11.90
N TYR A 171 -35.46 30.60 11.94
CA TYR A 171 -35.66 31.54 13.03
C TYR A 171 -36.66 30.98 14.04
N THR A 172 -36.33 31.05 15.31
CA THR A 172 -37.27 30.78 16.42
C THR A 172 -38.19 31.98 16.65
N ARG A 173 -39.36 31.76 17.29
CA ARG A 173 -40.37 32.82 17.48
C ARG A 173 -39.80 34.10 18.10
N ASP A 174 -39.02 33.93 19.16
CA ASP A 174 -38.25 34.96 19.86
C ASP A 174 -37.23 35.77 19.02
N GLN A 175 -37.02 35.43 17.74
CA GLN A 175 -36.10 36.10 16.82
C GLN A 175 -36.81 36.79 15.63
N TRP A 176 -38.13 36.64 15.49
CA TRP A 176 -38.89 37.27 14.39
C TRP A 176 -40.23 37.89 14.82
N ASP A 177 -40.82 37.44 15.95
CA ASP A 177 -42.10 37.91 16.48
C ASP A 177 -41.90 39.21 17.28
N PRO A 178 -42.33 40.39 16.77
CA PRO A 178 -42.06 41.66 17.42
C PRO A 178 -42.69 41.79 18.80
N GLU A 179 -43.86 41.15 19.03
CA GLU A 179 -44.51 41.17 20.34
C GLU A 179 -43.67 40.41 21.37
N VAL A 180 -43.04 39.30 20.99
CA VAL A 180 -42.17 38.53 21.88
C VAL A 180 -40.88 39.30 22.18
N ILE A 181 -40.28 39.96 21.19
CA ILE A 181 -39.03 40.72 21.37
C ILE A 181 -39.28 41.97 22.23
N GLU A 182 -40.38 42.71 22.02
CA GLU A 182 -40.83 43.77 22.93
C GLU A 182 -41.04 43.28 24.37
N ASN A 183 -41.75 42.16 24.54
CA ASN A 183 -42.03 41.61 25.87
C ASN A 183 -40.78 41.07 26.57
N ARG A 184 -39.78 40.60 25.81
CA ARG A 184 -38.44 40.25 26.31
C ARG A 184 -37.69 41.51 26.78
N ARG A 185 -37.73 42.61 26.02
CA ARG A 185 -37.12 43.89 26.41
C ARG A 185 -37.77 44.50 27.66
N LYS A 186 -39.10 44.47 27.77
CA LYS A 186 -39.84 44.91 28.97
C LYS A 186 -39.40 44.14 30.22
N LYS A 187 -39.34 42.80 30.15
CA LYS A 187 -38.86 41.96 31.26
C LYS A 187 -37.40 42.19 31.64
N LYS A 188 -36.51 42.52 30.69
CA LYS A 188 -35.14 42.94 31.00
C LYS A 188 -35.14 44.22 31.83
N LYS A 189 -35.83 45.27 31.37
CA LYS A 189 -35.91 46.58 32.07
C LYS A 189 -36.58 46.48 33.44
N GLU A 190 -37.52 45.55 33.63
CA GLU A 190 -38.07 45.21 34.94
C GLU A 190 -37.01 44.55 35.86
N ALA A 191 -36.29 43.55 35.37
CA ALA A 191 -35.25 42.85 36.14
C ALA A 191 -34.01 43.72 36.46
N GLN A 192 -33.64 44.65 35.58
CA GLN A 192 -32.60 45.66 35.85
C GLN A 192 -33.02 46.57 37.03
N LYS A 193 -34.28 47.00 37.07
CA LYS A 193 -34.83 47.90 38.11
C LYS A 193 -35.02 47.26 39.49
N GLU A 194 -35.01 45.93 39.58
CA GLU A 194 -34.93 45.22 40.88
C GLU A 194 -33.48 44.92 41.32
N GLY A 195 -32.48 45.13 40.44
CA GLY A 195 -31.12 44.64 40.61
C GLY A 195 -30.04 45.66 40.99
N LYS A 196 -30.24 46.96 40.73
CA LYS A 196 -29.30 48.05 41.05
C LYS A 196 -30.00 49.25 41.70
N GLY A 197 -29.21 50.06 42.38
CA GLY A 197 -29.57 51.41 42.76
C GLY A 197 -28.31 52.24 43.04
N GLU A 198 -27.79 52.90 42.01
CA GLU A 198 -26.93 54.10 42.06
C GLU A 198 -26.81 54.63 40.61
N GLU A 199 -26.98 55.95 40.44
CA GLU A 199 -27.26 56.62 39.15
C GLU A 199 -25.96 57.03 38.39
N GLU A 200 -26.09 57.88 37.36
CA GLU A 200 -25.03 58.45 36.49
C GLU A 200 -24.36 57.50 35.47
N GLY A 201 -24.53 56.17 35.56
CA GLY A 201 -24.10 55.23 34.51
C GLY A 201 -25.20 54.74 33.54
N GLU A 202 -26.47 54.87 33.93
CA GLU A 202 -27.58 54.15 33.28
C GLU A 202 -28.08 54.84 32.00
N GLU A 203 -27.90 56.16 31.83
CA GLU A 203 -28.40 56.88 30.65
C GLU A 203 -27.64 56.55 29.35
N GLU A 204 -26.36 56.17 29.44
CA GLU A 204 -25.58 55.69 28.27
C GLU A 204 -25.91 54.22 27.95
N GLU A 205 -26.00 53.34 28.97
CA GLU A 205 -26.44 51.94 28.79
C GLU A 205 -27.88 51.85 28.21
N GLU A 206 -28.82 52.71 28.65
CA GLU A 206 -30.19 52.73 28.10
C GLU A 206 -30.24 53.22 26.64
N GLN A 207 -29.34 54.12 26.23
CA GLN A 207 -29.25 54.61 24.84
C GLN A 207 -28.66 53.54 23.91
N GLU A 208 -27.58 52.84 24.31
CA GLU A 208 -27.05 51.72 23.54
C GLU A 208 -28.08 50.57 23.41
N GLU A 209 -28.85 50.27 24.48
CA GLU A 209 -29.97 49.32 24.40
C GLU A 209 -31.12 49.78 23.48
N GLU A 210 -31.32 51.09 23.30
CA GLU A 210 -32.35 51.65 22.40
C GLU A 210 -31.91 51.57 20.93
N GLU A 211 -30.68 51.99 20.62
CA GLU A 211 -30.12 51.87 19.27
C GLU A 211 -30.01 50.39 18.83
N ALA A 212 -29.55 49.51 19.71
CA ALA A 212 -29.48 48.07 19.44
C ALA A 212 -30.86 47.45 19.16
N PHE A 213 -31.91 47.86 19.90
CA PHE A 213 -33.28 47.40 19.68
C PHE A 213 -33.86 47.93 18.36
N ILE A 214 -33.57 49.18 17.99
CA ILE A 214 -33.97 49.75 16.68
C ILE A 214 -33.30 48.99 15.54
N ALA A 215 -32.01 48.66 15.67
CA ALA A 215 -31.29 47.85 14.69
C ALA A 215 -31.85 46.41 14.60
N GLU A 216 -32.13 45.75 15.73
CA GLU A 216 -32.77 44.42 15.76
C GLU A 216 -34.15 44.45 15.07
N MET A 217 -34.99 45.45 15.36
CA MET A 217 -36.29 45.62 14.71
C MET A 217 -36.20 45.93 13.21
N GLN A 218 -35.20 46.69 12.76
CA GLN A 218 -35.00 46.93 11.34
C GLN A 218 -34.58 45.64 10.61
N ILE A 219 -33.65 44.87 11.18
CA ILE A 219 -33.25 43.57 10.63
C ILE A 219 -34.45 42.60 10.59
N VAL A 220 -35.26 42.55 11.66
CA VAL A 220 -36.47 41.73 11.70
C VAL A 220 -37.49 42.16 10.63
N ALA A 221 -37.68 43.46 10.39
CA ALA A 221 -38.59 43.98 9.35
C ALA A 221 -38.13 43.67 7.91
N GLU A 222 -36.81 43.60 7.67
CA GLU A 222 -36.24 43.14 6.40
C GLU A 222 -36.39 41.62 6.24
N VAL A 223 -36.02 40.84 7.27
CA VAL A 223 -36.09 39.37 7.25
C VAL A 223 -37.53 38.83 7.17
N LEU A 224 -38.49 39.46 7.85
CA LEU A 224 -39.91 39.07 7.89
C LEU A 224 -40.54 38.84 6.50
N GLN A 225 -40.11 39.61 5.50
CA GLN A 225 -40.62 39.50 4.12
C GLN A 225 -40.20 38.21 3.42
N HIS A 226 -39.16 37.54 3.92
CA HIS A 226 -38.59 36.31 3.37
C HIS A 226 -38.91 35.07 4.22
N LEU A 227 -39.56 35.23 5.37
CA LEU A 227 -39.92 34.15 6.28
C LEU A 227 -41.18 33.40 5.84
N VAL A 228 -41.08 32.07 5.77
CA VAL A 228 -42.19 31.15 5.50
C VAL A 228 -42.32 30.12 6.64
N GLN A 229 -43.54 29.63 6.87
CA GLN A 229 -43.77 28.46 7.73
C GLN A 229 -43.77 27.21 6.84
N ARG A 230 -43.04 26.16 7.23
CA ARG A 230 -43.03 24.90 6.45
C ARG A 230 -44.32 24.12 6.74
N PRO A 231 -44.83 23.28 5.82
CA PRO A 231 -46.02 22.47 6.08
C PRO A 231 -45.86 21.51 7.28
N GLU A 232 -44.64 21.06 7.55
CA GLU A 232 -44.27 20.25 8.72
C GLU A 232 -44.30 21.04 10.05
N ASP A 233 -44.26 22.37 10.01
CA ASP A 233 -44.38 23.25 11.19
C ASP A 233 -45.84 23.61 11.52
N TYR A 234 -46.85 23.05 10.84
CA TYR A 234 -48.26 23.24 11.21
C TYR A 234 -48.62 22.42 12.46
N LEU A 235 -49.41 23.00 13.37
CA LEU A 235 -49.62 22.47 14.71
C LEU A 235 -50.24 21.07 14.71
N GLU A 236 -51.17 20.81 13.78
CA GLU A 236 -51.81 19.52 13.57
C GLU A 236 -50.81 18.44 13.14
N ASN A 237 -49.86 18.81 12.27
CA ASN A 237 -48.81 17.92 11.78
C ASN A 237 -47.77 17.64 12.88
N ILE A 238 -47.40 18.66 13.66
CA ILE A 238 -46.48 18.49 14.80
C ILE A 238 -47.12 17.57 15.86
N GLU A 239 -48.39 17.78 16.22
CA GLU A 239 -49.10 16.92 17.17
C GLU A 239 -49.19 15.47 16.67
N HIS A 240 -49.45 15.25 15.37
CA HIS A 240 -49.44 13.92 14.77
C HIS A 240 -48.05 13.26 14.86
N ILE A 241 -46.98 13.98 14.49
CA ILE A 241 -45.58 13.50 14.57
C ILE A 241 -45.18 13.18 16.02
N VAL A 242 -45.56 14.03 16.98
CA VAL A 242 -45.27 13.83 18.41
C VAL A 242 -46.02 12.63 18.98
N ASN A 243 -47.25 12.38 18.54
CA ASN A 243 -48.00 11.19 18.96
C ASN A 243 -47.45 9.91 18.32
N LEU A 244 -47.11 9.93 17.03
CA LEU A 244 -46.47 8.81 16.35
C LEU A 244 -45.13 8.42 17.01
N TYR A 245 -44.33 9.40 17.46
CA TYR A 245 -43.12 9.16 18.26
C TYR A 245 -43.42 8.47 19.60
N LYS A 246 -44.52 8.81 20.30
CA LYS A 246 -44.91 8.15 21.56
C LYS A 246 -45.32 6.70 21.33
N GLU A 247 -46.12 6.44 20.30
CA GLU A 247 -46.65 5.12 19.99
C GLU A 247 -45.57 4.16 19.47
N ILE A 248 -44.63 4.65 18.67
CA ILE A 248 -43.63 3.82 17.98
C ILE A 248 -42.27 3.78 18.71
N ILE A 249 -41.76 4.94 19.16
CA ILE A 249 -40.36 5.09 19.58
C ILE A 249 -40.19 5.12 21.11
N LEU A 250 -41.10 5.79 21.84
CA LEU A 250 -40.89 6.10 23.25
C LEU A 250 -40.70 4.86 24.13
N HIS A 251 -41.62 3.88 24.08
CA HIS A 251 -41.54 2.69 24.92
C HIS A 251 -40.28 1.83 24.63
N PRO A 252 -39.93 1.51 23.37
CA PRO A 252 -38.64 0.85 23.08
C PRO A 252 -37.40 1.63 23.52
N LEU A 253 -37.43 2.97 23.52
CA LEU A 253 -36.33 3.77 24.08
C LEU A 253 -36.30 3.77 25.61
N GLU A 254 -37.45 3.72 26.29
CA GLU A 254 -37.51 3.62 27.75
C GLU A 254 -36.90 2.29 28.24
N GLU A 255 -37.09 1.19 27.51
CA GLU A 255 -36.37 -0.07 27.75
C GLU A 255 -34.85 0.09 27.60
N VAL A 256 -34.38 0.71 26.51
CA VAL A 256 -32.94 0.95 26.27
C VAL A 256 -32.32 1.85 27.34
N MET A 257 -33.04 2.86 27.82
CA MET A 257 -32.58 3.76 28.89
C MET A 257 -32.58 3.07 30.27
N ALA A 258 -33.53 2.16 30.52
CA ALA A 258 -33.58 1.38 31.76
C ALA A 258 -32.53 0.26 31.84
N GLU A 259 -32.09 -0.28 30.69
CA GLU A 259 -30.97 -1.22 30.60
C GLU A 259 -29.58 -0.55 30.74
N HIS A 260 -29.48 0.76 30.54
CA HIS A 260 -28.22 1.49 30.53
C HIS A 260 -27.69 1.81 31.93
N ASP A 261 -26.38 2.05 32.06
CA ASP A 261 -25.80 2.56 33.30
C ASP A 261 -26.30 4.01 33.55
N SER A 262 -26.93 4.21 34.70
CA SER A 262 -27.47 5.48 35.17
C SER A 262 -26.42 6.56 35.39
N GLN A 263 -25.14 6.21 35.57
CA GLN A 263 -24.05 7.19 35.64
C GLN A 263 -23.79 7.87 34.29
N TYR A 264 -24.13 7.20 33.19
CA TYR A 264 -23.89 7.66 31.82
C TYR A 264 -25.20 7.96 31.05
N LEU A 265 -26.34 7.96 31.75
CA LEU A 265 -27.62 8.48 31.26
C LEU A 265 -27.79 9.93 31.72
N ILE A 266 -27.78 10.88 30.77
CA ILE A 266 -27.92 12.31 31.03
C ILE A 266 -29.31 12.75 30.59
N GLU A 267 -30.22 12.95 31.55
CA GLU A 267 -31.52 13.56 31.29
C GLU A 267 -31.42 15.09 31.30
N LEU A 268 -32.09 15.72 30.32
CA LEU A 268 -32.06 17.16 30.08
C LEU A 268 -33.48 17.72 29.96
N ASP A 269 -33.69 18.93 30.47
CA ASP A 269 -34.93 19.70 30.30
C ASP A 269 -34.86 20.54 29.01
N GLY A 270 -35.52 20.06 27.97
CA GLY A 270 -35.58 20.68 26.65
C GLY A 270 -36.32 22.02 26.60
N ASN A 271 -36.84 22.57 27.70
CA ASN A 271 -37.33 23.94 27.75
C ASN A 271 -36.23 24.99 27.98
N LYS A 272 -35.00 24.56 28.26
CA LYS A 272 -33.83 25.42 28.47
C LYS A 272 -33.15 25.83 27.16
N PRO A 273 -32.45 26.98 27.11
CA PRO A 273 -31.67 27.36 25.94
C PRO A 273 -30.54 26.35 25.65
N PRO A 274 -30.12 26.18 24.38
CA PRO A 274 -29.15 25.16 23.98
C PRO A 274 -27.79 25.34 24.66
N GLU A 275 -27.40 26.57 24.99
CA GLU A 275 -26.16 26.88 25.74
C GLU A 275 -26.19 26.29 27.16
N GLU A 276 -27.32 26.40 27.86
CA GLU A 276 -27.48 25.84 29.21
C GLU A 276 -27.54 24.30 29.16
N LEU A 277 -28.20 23.74 28.15
CA LEU A 277 -28.21 22.30 27.89
C LEU A 277 -26.79 21.77 27.64
N PHE A 278 -26.04 22.44 26.77
CA PHE A 278 -24.65 22.11 26.47
C PHE A 278 -23.75 22.22 27.69
N MET A 279 -23.87 23.29 28.48
CA MET A 279 -23.11 23.44 29.73
C MET A 279 -23.46 22.35 30.76
N THR A 280 -24.75 22.00 30.89
CA THR A 280 -25.22 20.91 31.75
C THR A 280 -24.61 19.56 31.35
N VAL A 281 -24.56 19.26 30.04
CA VAL A 281 -23.87 18.08 29.52
C VAL A 281 -22.37 18.17 29.82
N MET A 282 -21.70 19.26 29.47
CA MET A 282 -20.25 19.40 29.66
C MET A 282 -19.83 19.30 31.12
N ASP A 283 -20.64 19.80 32.06
CA ASP A 283 -20.38 19.63 33.50
C ASP A 283 -20.56 18.19 33.95
N ARG A 284 -21.60 17.47 33.50
CA ARG A 284 -21.72 16.01 33.75
C ARG A 284 -20.51 15.25 33.21
N LEU A 285 -20.10 15.54 31.97
CA LEU A 285 -18.97 14.87 31.32
C LEU A 285 -17.59 15.20 31.94
N LYS A 286 -17.45 16.27 32.74
CA LYS A 286 -16.22 16.57 33.51
C LYS A 286 -16.02 15.62 34.69
N TYR A 287 -17.10 15.12 35.29
CA TYR A 287 -17.03 14.21 36.45
C TYR A 287 -16.91 12.73 36.07
N LEU A 288 -17.25 12.37 34.83
CA LEU A 288 -17.01 11.04 34.28
C LEU A 288 -15.56 10.93 33.81
N ASN A 289 -14.88 9.83 34.15
CA ASN A 289 -13.45 9.62 33.83
C ASN A 289 -13.24 9.18 32.37
N LEU A 290 -13.70 10.02 31.44
CA LEU A 290 -13.81 9.75 30.01
C LEU A 290 -12.56 10.21 29.25
N LYS A 291 -11.92 9.30 28.52
CA LYS A 291 -10.79 9.61 27.64
C LYS A 291 -11.30 10.27 26.34
N ARG A 292 -11.11 11.58 26.22
CA ARG A 292 -11.33 12.33 24.95
C ARG A 292 -10.43 11.77 23.84
N ALA A 293 -10.89 11.83 22.59
CA ALA A 293 -10.06 11.50 21.44
C ALA A 293 -8.87 12.46 21.32
N ALA A 294 -7.71 11.96 20.91
CA ALA A 294 -6.50 12.76 20.76
C ALA A 294 -6.51 13.45 19.39
N VAL A 295 -6.65 14.77 19.40
CA VAL A 295 -6.68 15.58 18.17
C VAL A 295 -5.29 15.62 17.53
N ILE A 296 -5.26 15.49 16.20
CA ILE A 296 -4.03 15.53 15.40
C ILE A 296 -3.88 16.95 14.85
N THR A 297 -2.72 17.58 15.09
CA THR A 297 -2.49 18.99 14.72
C THR A 297 -1.52 19.08 13.55
N LYS A 298 -1.92 19.73 12.44
CA LYS A 298 -1.01 20.00 11.31
C LYS A 298 0.04 21.04 11.70
N LEU A 299 1.32 20.68 11.64
CA LEU A 299 2.47 21.55 11.97
C LEU A 299 2.97 22.38 10.77
N GLN A 300 2.15 22.52 9.73
CA GLN A 300 2.41 23.41 8.59
C GLN A 300 2.71 24.84 9.04
N SER A 301 3.84 25.40 8.58
CA SER A 301 4.08 26.84 8.51
C SER A 301 3.32 27.44 7.31
N THR A 302 3.17 28.77 7.33
CA THR A 302 2.84 29.58 6.14
C THR A 302 4.03 30.46 5.75
N GLU A 303 5.20 30.13 6.28
CA GLU A 303 6.44 30.90 6.24
C GLU A 303 7.49 30.07 5.51
N GLU A 304 8.24 30.69 4.60
CA GLU A 304 9.20 30.06 3.67
C GLU A 304 10.44 29.45 4.36
N ASP A 305 10.55 29.61 5.69
CA ASP A 305 11.65 29.14 6.54
C ASP A 305 11.77 27.60 6.65
N ILE A 306 10.81 26.85 6.09
CA ILE A 306 10.85 25.38 6.09
C ILE A 306 11.04 24.86 4.66
N ASN A 307 12.16 24.19 4.42
CA ASN A 307 12.57 23.69 3.10
C ASN A 307 12.89 22.19 3.18
N ASP A 308 12.57 21.42 2.14
CA ASP A 308 12.90 19.99 2.03
C ASP A 308 14.40 19.69 2.25
N THR A 309 15.26 20.62 1.84
CA THR A 309 16.73 20.49 1.95
C THR A 309 17.27 20.67 3.38
N MET A 310 16.45 21.03 4.36
CA MET A 310 16.88 21.19 5.76
C MET A 310 17.35 19.88 6.39
N GLU A 311 18.37 19.98 7.24
CA GLU A 311 18.81 18.86 8.06
C GLU A 311 17.72 18.45 9.05
N ASN A 312 17.55 17.13 9.25
CA ASN A 312 16.54 16.57 10.14
C ASN A 312 16.60 17.17 11.56
N ASP A 313 17.80 17.50 12.03
CA ASP A 313 18.03 18.01 13.37
C ASP A 313 17.55 19.46 13.56
N GLU A 314 17.53 20.24 12.48
CA GLU A 314 17.03 21.61 12.40
C GLU A 314 15.52 21.65 12.17
N LEU A 315 15.02 20.83 11.23
CA LEU A 315 13.59 20.63 10.97
C LEU A 315 12.82 20.26 12.24
N PHE A 316 13.35 19.36 13.07
CA PHE A 316 12.69 19.03 14.34
C PHE A 316 12.83 20.11 15.43
N ARG A 317 13.70 21.11 15.28
CA ARG A 317 13.76 22.27 16.19
C ARG A 317 12.73 23.32 15.82
N THR A 318 12.53 23.58 14.52
CA THR A 318 11.48 24.50 14.04
C THR A 318 10.10 23.90 14.34
N LEU A 319 9.82 22.68 13.88
CA LEU A 319 8.54 21.97 14.13
C LEU A 319 8.17 21.88 15.62
N ALA A 320 9.14 21.64 16.51
CA ALA A 320 8.91 21.56 17.96
C ALA A 320 8.49 22.90 18.61
N SER A 321 8.55 24.01 17.87
CA SER A 321 8.16 25.36 18.30
C SER A 321 6.80 25.83 17.77
N TYR A 322 6.25 25.21 16.73
CA TYR A 322 4.97 25.62 16.11
C TYR A 322 3.75 25.11 16.90
N LYS A 323 2.69 25.94 16.96
CA LYS A 323 1.34 25.58 17.44
C LYS A 323 1.33 24.84 18.79
N LEU A 324 2.10 25.36 19.76
CA LEU A 324 2.26 24.76 21.09
C LEU A 324 0.93 24.67 21.85
N ILE A 325 0.65 23.52 22.50
CA ILE A 325 -0.54 23.31 23.33
C ILE A 325 -0.57 24.26 24.54
N ALA A 326 0.61 24.52 25.13
CA ALA A 326 0.76 25.34 26.32
C ALA A 326 2.13 26.06 26.31
N PRO A 327 2.29 27.19 27.03
CA PRO A 327 3.58 27.85 27.16
C PRO A 327 4.67 26.89 27.63
N ARG A 328 5.77 26.81 26.88
CA ARG A 328 6.91 25.88 27.07
C ARG A 328 6.66 24.39 26.74
N TYR A 329 5.45 23.96 26.40
CA TYR A 329 5.20 22.60 25.93
C TYR A 329 5.71 22.44 24.49
N ARG A 330 6.89 21.86 24.30
CA ARG A 330 7.48 21.57 22.98
C ARG A 330 7.15 20.14 22.55
N TRP A 331 6.94 19.95 21.26
CA TRP A 331 6.72 18.62 20.70
C TRP A 331 8.00 17.76 20.77
N GLN A 332 7.84 16.48 21.10
CA GLN A 332 8.91 15.47 21.08
C GLN A 332 9.11 14.90 19.66
N ARG A 333 10.28 14.30 19.40
CA ARG A 333 10.50 13.50 18.19
C ARG A 333 9.89 12.11 18.36
N SER A 334 9.13 11.63 17.37
CA SER A 334 8.62 10.24 17.39
C SER A 334 9.73 9.22 17.08
N ARG A 335 9.47 7.95 17.40
CA ARG A 335 10.37 6.81 17.11
C ARG A 335 10.68 6.61 15.62
N TRP A 336 9.89 7.19 14.72
CA TRP A 336 10.06 7.10 13.26
C TRP A 336 10.94 8.22 12.68
N GLY A 337 11.24 9.27 13.44
CA GLY A 337 11.98 10.43 12.95
C GLY A 337 11.28 11.07 11.75
N ARG A 338 12.00 11.26 10.64
CA ARG A 338 11.46 11.80 9.38
C ARG A 338 10.79 10.72 8.51
N THR A 339 10.88 9.43 8.84
CA THR A 339 10.28 8.36 8.01
C THR A 339 8.76 8.32 8.17
N CYS A 340 8.02 8.21 7.07
CA CYS A 340 6.56 8.17 7.07
C CYS A 340 6.02 6.84 7.66
N PRO A 341 5.34 6.83 8.84
CA PRO A 341 4.80 5.60 9.43
C PRO A 341 3.68 4.95 8.59
N VAL A 342 3.00 5.72 7.73
CA VAL A 342 1.92 5.21 6.87
C VAL A 342 2.47 4.31 5.77
N THR A 343 3.42 4.81 4.96
CA THR A 343 4.03 4.01 3.90
C THR A 343 4.89 2.88 4.46
N LEU A 344 5.50 3.10 5.63
CA LEU A 344 6.26 2.06 6.33
C LEU A 344 5.40 0.85 6.73
N LYS A 345 4.10 1.06 7.01
CA LYS A 345 3.14 -0.03 7.25
C LYS A 345 2.83 -0.84 5.99
N GLU A 346 2.83 -0.20 4.84
CA GLU A 346 2.74 -0.92 3.57
C GLU A 346 4.03 -1.68 3.27
N GLY A 347 5.18 -1.16 3.75
CA GLY A 347 6.51 -1.73 3.55
C GLY A 347 7.43 -0.82 2.73
N ASN A 348 7.11 0.47 2.58
CA ASN A 348 7.85 1.43 1.78
C ASN A 348 8.48 2.53 2.64
N ILE A 349 9.82 2.63 2.62
CA ILE A 349 10.60 3.61 3.38
C ILE A 349 10.66 4.92 2.59
N PHE A 350 9.66 5.78 2.75
CA PHE A 350 9.71 7.16 2.23
C PHE A 350 10.00 8.15 3.36
N GLN A 351 10.83 9.14 3.07
CA GLN A 351 11.01 10.30 3.94
C GLN A 351 9.77 11.18 3.86
N GLY A 352 9.37 11.74 5.00
CA GLY A 352 8.30 12.70 5.10
C GLY A 352 8.76 14.10 4.70
N LEU A 353 7.86 14.80 4.00
CA LEU A 353 8.02 16.19 3.62
C LEU A 353 7.57 17.09 4.79
N PRO A 354 8.20 18.26 5.00
CA PRO A 354 7.84 19.14 6.12
C PRO A 354 6.37 19.58 6.10
N ASP A 355 5.84 19.89 4.92
CA ASP A 355 4.46 20.35 4.68
C ASP A 355 3.38 19.37 5.12
N PHE A 356 3.73 18.08 5.26
CA PHE A 356 2.82 17.04 5.73
C PHE A 356 3.13 16.60 7.16
N SER A 357 3.88 17.41 7.93
CA SER A 357 4.18 17.15 9.34
C SER A 357 2.98 17.40 10.24
N VAL A 358 2.76 16.48 11.18
CA VAL A 358 1.70 16.53 12.17
C VAL A 358 2.23 16.22 13.56
N SER A 359 1.54 16.70 14.60
CA SER A 359 1.72 16.22 15.96
C SER A 359 0.53 15.41 16.45
N PHE A 360 0.83 14.37 17.21
CA PHE A 360 -0.12 13.47 17.84
C PHE A 360 0.51 12.92 19.14
N LEU A 361 -0.26 12.88 20.24
CA LEU A 361 0.23 12.47 21.58
C LEU A 361 1.61 13.07 21.95
N GLY A 362 1.75 14.39 21.77
CA GLY A 362 3.00 15.11 22.08
C GLY A 362 4.17 14.88 21.12
N LYS A 363 4.07 13.94 20.18
CA LYS A 363 5.15 13.50 19.28
C LYS A 363 4.93 13.99 17.85
N MET A 364 6.02 14.31 17.15
CA MET A 364 6.03 14.78 15.75
C MET A 364 6.18 13.61 14.77
N TYR A 365 5.41 13.65 13.68
CA TYR A 365 5.42 12.69 12.59
C TYR A 365 5.47 13.43 11.25
N CYS A 366 6.45 13.13 10.41
CA CYS A 366 6.53 13.63 9.04
C CYS A 366 5.90 12.60 8.08
N LEU A 367 5.12 13.05 7.10
CA LEU A 367 4.40 12.17 6.16
C LEU A 367 4.84 12.47 4.72
N SER A 368 4.81 11.46 3.85
CA SER A 368 5.45 11.54 2.52
C SER A 368 4.54 12.08 1.42
N SER A 369 3.22 12.08 1.62
CA SER A 369 2.23 12.54 0.63
C SER A 369 0.98 13.07 1.30
N GLU A 370 0.16 13.81 0.55
CA GLU A 370 -1.15 14.28 1.02
C GLU A 370 -2.11 13.11 1.31
N GLU A 371 -1.96 11.98 0.63
CA GLU A 371 -2.72 10.74 0.89
C GLU A 371 -2.32 10.09 2.23
N ALA A 372 -1.02 10.06 2.52
CA ALA A 372 -0.51 9.64 3.83
C ALA A 372 -0.98 10.59 4.95
N LEU A 373 -1.04 11.90 4.67
CA LEU A 373 -1.61 12.89 5.57
C LEU A 373 -3.11 12.66 5.81
N LYS A 374 -3.91 12.49 4.76
CA LYS A 374 -5.36 12.20 4.85
C LYS A 374 -5.59 10.93 5.67
N THR A 375 -4.99 9.80 5.30
CA THR A 375 -5.18 8.51 6.00
C THR A 375 -4.74 8.53 7.46
N PHE A 376 -3.63 9.20 7.81
CA PHE A 376 -3.20 9.36 9.20
C PHE A 376 -4.14 10.27 10.00
N LEU A 377 -4.68 11.33 9.39
CA LEU A 377 -5.69 12.21 10.01
C LEU A 377 -7.02 11.49 10.29
N LEU A 378 -7.44 10.55 9.44
CA LEU A 378 -8.64 9.74 9.70
C LEU A 378 -8.42 8.82 10.91
N ASN A 379 -7.31 8.08 10.95
CA ASN A 379 -6.99 7.25 12.12
C ASN A 379 -5.47 6.94 12.24
N PRO A 380 -4.77 7.49 13.23
CA PRO A 380 -3.35 7.21 13.46
C PRO A 380 -3.10 5.86 14.17
N ARG A 381 -4.09 5.31 14.89
CA ARG A 381 -3.95 4.09 15.72
C ARG A 381 -3.36 2.90 14.95
N PRO A 382 -3.80 2.57 13.72
CA PRO A 382 -3.31 1.38 13.01
C PRO A 382 -1.85 1.48 12.55
N TYR A 383 -1.18 2.62 12.70
CA TYR A 383 0.22 2.85 12.36
C TYR A 383 1.12 2.94 13.61
N LEU A 384 0.53 3.04 14.81
CA LEU A 384 1.25 3.31 16.06
C LEU A 384 1.04 2.20 17.11
N ILE A 385 -0.03 1.41 17.01
CA ILE A 385 -0.29 0.24 17.87
C ILE A 385 0.55 -0.96 17.39
N PRO A 386 1.07 -1.83 18.28
CA PRO A 386 1.73 -3.09 17.91
C PRO A 386 0.87 -4.04 17.06
N PRO A 387 1.46 -4.75 16.06
CA PRO A 387 2.85 -4.65 15.60
C PRO A 387 3.10 -3.32 14.88
N MET A 388 4.04 -2.53 15.41
CA MET A 388 4.41 -1.26 14.82
C MET A 388 5.04 -1.49 13.44
N PRO A 389 4.80 -0.59 12.46
CA PRO A 389 5.42 -0.68 11.15
C PRO A 389 6.94 -0.57 11.30
N ALA A 390 7.62 -1.67 11.01
CA ALA A 390 9.07 -1.77 10.95
C ALA A 390 9.51 -1.69 9.48
N PRO A 391 10.70 -1.15 9.18
CA PRO A 391 11.22 -1.16 7.82
C PRO A 391 11.29 -2.59 7.26
N PRO A 392 10.99 -2.80 5.98
CA PRO A 392 11.24 -4.07 5.32
C PRO A 392 12.72 -4.43 5.48
N PHE A 393 12.98 -5.69 5.82
CA PHE A 393 14.36 -6.19 5.88
C PHE A 393 14.78 -6.65 4.47
N LYS A 394 15.02 -5.72 3.54
CA LYS A 394 15.62 -6.02 2.22
C LYS A 394 17.14 -5.96 2.35
N VAL A 395 17.83 -7.10 2.21
CA VAL A 395 19.27 -7.17 2.44
C VAL A 395 19.98 -7.94 1.33
N PHE A 396 21.07 -7.39 0.81
CA PHE A 396 22.05 -8.16 0.02
C PHE A 396 23.21 -8.59 0.92
N ILE A 397 23.59 -9.88 0.86
CA ILE A 397 24.67 -10.46 1.66
C ILE A 397 25.80 -10.96 0.75
N PHE A 398 26.96 -10.34 0.89
CA PHE A 398 28.15 -10.53 0.06
C PHE A 398 29.34 -11.06 0.85
N GLY A 399 30.37 -11.49 0.11
CA GLY A 399 31.60 -12.06 0.64
C GLY A 399 32.07 -13.30 -0.13
N PRO A 400 33.28 -13.79 0.15
CA PRO A 400 33.88 -14.95 -0.53
C PRO A 400 33.19 -16.27 -0.13
N GLN A 401 33.53 -17.35 -0.83
CA GLN A 401 33.06 -18.71 -0.51
C GLN A 401 33.50 -19.14 0.91
N SER A 402 32.70 -19.99 1.55
CA SER A 402 32.93 -20.55 2.90
C SER A 402 33.07 -19.52 4.05
N SER A 403 32.80 -18.23 3.79
CA SER A 403 32.75 -17.16 4.81
C SER A 403 31.59 -17.32 5.80
N GLY A 404 30.48 -17.95 5.38
CA GLY A 404 29.29 -18.19 6.20
C GLY A 404 28.06 -17.36 5.81
N LYS A 405 28.07 -16.67 4.66
CA LYS A 405 26.93 -15.88 4.13
C LYS A 405 25.59 -16.57 4.31
N THR A 406 25.40 -17.75 3.71
CA THR A 406 24.15 -18.53 3.78
C THR A 406 23.72 -18.87 5.20
N THR A 407 24.65 -19.07 6.14
CA THR A 407 24.34 -19.26 7.56
C THR A 407 23.80 -17.97 8.18
N LEU A 408 24.44 -16.82 7.89
CA LEU A 408 23.98 -15.50 8.32
C LEU A 408 22.62 -15.15 7.71
N SER A 409 22.42 -15.37 6.40
CA SER A 409 21.16 -15.18 5.68
C SER A 409 20.02 -15.96 6.33
N ASN A 410 20.24 -17.23 6.67
CA ASN A 410 19.25 -18.06 7.35
C ASN A 410 18.98 -17.65 8.82
N LEU A 411 19.99 -17.15 9.54
CA LEU A 411 19.81 -16.66 10.91
C LEU A 411 19.04 -15.32 10.94
N LEU A 412 19.36 -14.39 10.03
CA LEU A 412 18.63 -13.15 9.85
C LEU A 412 17.20 -13.39 9.36
N ALA A 413 17.01 -14.33 8.42
CA ALA A 413 15.69 -14.81 8.01
C ALA A 413 14.90 -15.35 9.21
N LYS A 414 15.50 -16.19 10.06
CA LYS A 414 14.82 -16.70 11.26
C LYS A 414 14.44 -15.60 12.26
N HIS A 415 15.29 -14.58 12.43
CA HIS A 415 15.06 -13.48 13.38
C HIS A 415 13.98 -12.49 12.89
N TYR A 416 14.11 -11.99 11.66
CA TYR A 416 13.18 -11.04 11.04
C TYR A 416 12.00 -11.71 10.31
N LYS A 417 11.90 -13.04 10.39
CA LYS A 417 10.96 -13.93 9.66
C LYS A 417 11.10 -13.88 8.12
N GLY A 418 12.23 -13.39 7.59
CA GLY A 418 12.48 -13.18 6.16
C GLY A 418 12.45 -14.46 5.30
N LYS A 419 12.16 -14.32 4.00
CA LYS A 419 12.46 -15.35 2.98
C LYS A 419 13.85 -15.07 2.41
N VAL A 420 14.72 -16.08 2.40
CA VAL A 420 16.01 -16.02 1.68
C VAL A 420 15.77 -16.38 0.23
N VAL A 421 16.33 -15.58 -0.67
CA VAL A 421 16.47 -15.86 -2.10
C VAL A 421 17.93 -16.16 -2.33
N ASP A 422 18.25 -17.37 -2.80
CA ASP A 422 19.62 -17.79 -3.06
C ASP A 422 19.86 -17.72 -4.57
N TYR A 423 20.75 -16.80 -4.98
CA TYR A 423 20.95 -16.45 -6.39
C TYR A 423 21.24 -17.69 -7.26
N ASP A 424 22.13 -18.56 -6.78
CA ASP A 424 22.56 -19.75 -7.51
C ASP A 424 21.48 -20.84 -7.61
N LYS A 425 20.46 -20.82 -6.75
CA LYS A 425 19.36 -21.81 -6.75
C LYS A 425 18.11 -21.35 -7.48
N VAL A 426 17.86 -20.04 -7.55
CA VAL A 426 16.60 -19.48 -8.05
C VAL A 426 16.78 -18.70 -9.36
N ILE A 427 17.88 -17.96 -9.49
CA ILE A 427 18.08 -17.03 -10.62
C ILE A 427 18.89 -17.70 -11.73
N GLN A 428 19.98 -18.41 -11.40
CA GLN A 428 20.75 -19.14 -12.42
C GLN A 428 19.88 -20.11 -13.25
N PRO A 429 19.04 -21.00 -12.66
CA PRO A 429 18.25 -21.93 -13.47
C PRO A 429 17.14 -21.26 -14.32
N ARG A 430 16.68 -20.06 -13.91
CA ARG A 430 15.77 -19.24 -14.72
C ARG A 430 16.51 -18.58 -15.88
N PHE A 431 17.72 -18.08 -15.65
CA PHE A 431 18.59 -17.49 -16.67
C PHE A 431 19.05 -18.54 -17.69
N ASP A 432 19.50 -19.71 -17.25
CA ASP A 432 19.86 -20.85 -18.11
C ASP A 432 18.69 -21.24 -19.01
N LYS A 433 17.48 -21.39 -18.44
CA LYS A 433 16.26 -21.69 -19.20
C LYS A 433 15.89 -20.59 -20.21
N ALA A 434 16.13 -19.32 -19.89
CA ALA A 434 15.94 -18.21 -20.82
C ALA A 434 16.97 -18.26 -21.97
N LEU A 435 18.21 -18.62 -21.69
CA LEU A 435 19.28 -18.81 -22.68
C LEU A 435 18.99 -20.02 -23.58
N GLU A 436 18.47 -21.12 -23.03
CA GLU A 436 17.97 -22.24 -23.84
C GLU A 436 16.77 -21.85 -24.72
N MET A 437 15.91 -20.93 -24.27
CA MET A 437 14.78 -20.44 -25.08
C MET A 437 15.25 -19.54 -26.22
N LEU A 438 16.16 -18.59 -25.94
CA LEU A 438 16.78 -17.76 -26.97
C LEU A 438 17.50 -18.60 -28.02
N THR A 439 18.32 -19.56 -27.59
CA THR A 439 19.04 -20.45 -28.53
C THR A 439 18.06 -21.31 -29.35
N ARG A 440 16.98 -21.84 -28.78
CA ARG A 440 15.92 -22.52 -29.57
C ARG A 440 15.27 -21.58 -30.61
N ASN A 441 14.94 -20.35 -30.24
CA ASN A 441 14.30 -19.38 -31.14
C ASN A 441 15.24 -19.00 -32.30
N THR A 442 16.51 -18.65 -32.01
CA THR A 442 17.51 -18.35 -33.04
C THR A 442 17.78 -19.55 -33.97
N ILE A 443 17.68 -20.79 -33.47
CA ILE A 443 17.75 -21.99 -34.31
C ILE A 443 16.52 -22.09 -35.22
N ALA A 444 15.31 -21.80 -34.73
CA ALA A 444 14.08 -21.81 -35.55
C ALA A 444 14.09 -20.70 -36.63
N GLU A 445 14.43 -19.46 -36.26
CA GLU A 445 14.60 -18.35 -37.21
C GLU A 445 15.66 -18.69 -38.28
N ALA A 446 16.77 -19.34 -37.87
CA ALA A 446 17.78 -19.83 -38.78
C ALA A 446 17.32 -21.01 -39.66
N THR A 447 16.46 -21.92 -39.18
CA THR A 447 15.92 -22.99 -40.03
C THR A 447 14.98 -22.43 -41.09
N GLU A 448 14.10 -21.49 -40.73
CA GLU A 448 13.20 -20.81 -41.66
C GLU A 448 13.98 -19.99 -42.71
N ALA A 449 15.00 -19.23 -42.28
CA ALA A 449 15.88 -18.50 -43.18
C ALA A 449 16.66 -19.44 -44.12
N ALA A 450 17.19 -20.56 -43.62
CA ALA A 450 17.88 -21.57 -44.42
C ALA A 450 16.95 -22.23 -45.45
N ILE A 451 15.74 -22.62 -45.03
CA ILE A 451 14.71 -23.19 -45.92
C ILE A 451 14.34 -22.19 -47.01
N LYS A 452 14.19 -20.90 -46.68
CA LYS A 452 13.93 -19.84 -47.67
C LYS A 452 15.07 -19.69 -48.68
N VAL A 453 16.32 -19.57 -48.22
CA VAL A 453 17.50 -19.43 -49.09
C VAL A 453 17.69 -20.63 -50.01
N VAL A 454 17.45 -21.86 -49.51
CA VAL A 454 17.54 -23.08 -50.32
C VAL A 454 16.38 -23.16 -51.34
N LYS A 455 15.15 -22.80 -50.96
CA LYS A 455 14.01 -22.71 -51.89
C LYS A 455 14.26 -21.67 -53.00
N GLU A 456 14.78 -20.50 -52.66
CA GLU A 456 15.14 -19.45 -53.63
C GLU A 456 16.26 -19.90 -54.58
N ARG A 457 17.29 -20.60 -54.09
CA ARG A 457 18.35 -21.20 -54.93
C ARG A 457 17.78 -22.25 -55.89
N LEU A 458 16.95 -23.18 -55.40
CA LEU A 458 16.38 -24.25 -56.23
C LEU A 458 15.43 -23.70 -57.30
N LEU A 459 14.66 -22.64 -56.99
CA LEU A 459 13.86 -21.92 -57.98
C LEU A 459 14.72 -21.25 -59.06
N LEU A 460 15.84 -20.63 -58.68
CA LEU A 460 16.79 -20.06 -59.65
C LEU A 460 17.48 -21.13 -60.51
N GLU A 461 17.80 -22.30 -59.95
CA GLU A 461 18.32 -23.43 -60.74
C GLU A 461 17.29 -24.03 -61.69
N LEU A 462 16.02 -24.12 -61.30
CA LEU A 462 14.93 -24.53 -62.19
C LEU A 462 14.72 -23.50 -63.31
N GLN A 463 14.77 -22.20 -63.00
CA GLN A 463 14.72 -21.14 -64.01
C GLN A 463 15.93 -21.20 -64.97
N ALA A 464 17.14 -21.50 -64.47
CA ALA A 464 18.31 -21.68 -65.31
C ALA A 464 18.20 -22.91 -66.23
N LYS A 465 17.74 -24.06 -65.69
CA LYS A 465 17.49 -25.29 -66.48
C LYS A 465 16.38 -25.08 -67.53
N ASN A 466 15.41 -24.22 -67.26
CA ASN A 466 14.37 -23.82 -68.22
C ASN A 466 14.84 -22.76 -69.23
N ALA A 467 15.92 -22.00 -68.95
CA ALA A 467 16.43 -20.97 -69.85
C ALA A 467 17.10 -21.54 -71.12
N ASP A 468 17.66 -22.75 -71.04
CA ASP A 468 18.11 -23.53 -72.21
C ASP A 468 16.93 -24.02 -73.09
N GLY A 469 15.68 -23.73 -72.70
CA GLY A 469 14.42 -24.16 -73.32
C GLY A 469 13.62 -23.11 -74.11
N VAL A 470 14.27 -22.07 -74.66
CA VAL A 470 13.71 -21.12 -75.65
C VAL A 470 12.54 -20.22 -75.19
N SER A 471 12.89 -19.00 -74.76
CA SER A 471 12.23 -17.70 -75.06
C SER A 471 10.73 -17.67 -75.41
N TYR A 472 9.93 -16.99 -74.59
CA TYR A 472 9.06 -15.88 -75.07
C TYR A 472 8.87 -14.78 -73.99
N SER A 473 8.24 -13.67 -74.39
CA SER A 473 8.31 -12.35 -73.74
C SER A 473 7.47 -12.17 -72.47
N PHE A 474 8.04 -11.49 -71.46
CA PHE A 474 7.33 -11.01 -70.28
C PHE A 474 7.11 -9.48 -70.34
N THR A 475 5.85 -9.04 -70.35
CA THR A 475 5.49 -7.63 -70.14
C THR A 475 5.12 -7.39 -68.68
N ALA A 476 5.85 -6.50 -68.00
CA ALA A 476 5.66 -6.23 -66.59
C ALA A 476 4.45 -5.35 -66.29
N VAL A 477 3.77 -5.62 -65.17
CA VAL A 477 2.97 -4.64 -64.43
C VAL A 477 3.53 -4.61 -63.01
N PHE A 478 4.08 -3.46 -62.61
CA PHE A 478 4.43 -3.17 -61.23
C PHE A 478 3.22 -2.53 -60.54
N THR A 479 2.76 -3.10 -59.44
CA THR A 479 1.90 -2.43 -58.47
C THR A 479 2.63 -2.33 -57.14
N PHE A 480 3.01 -1.11 -56.78
CA PHE A 480 3.63 -0.76 -55.51
C PHE A 480 2.50 -0.40 -54.54
N GLU A 481 2.48 -0.98 -53.34
CA GLU A 481 1.59 -0.53 -52.27
C GLU A 481 2.31 -0.65 -50.92
N SER A 482 2.00 0.26 -49.99
CA SER A 482 2.87 0.56 -48.86
C SER A 482 2.11 0.90 -47.58
N GLN A 483 2.50 0.24 -46.49
CA GLN A 483 2.14 0.52 -45.09
C GLN A 483 0.64 0.44 -44.72
N ARG A 484 0.28 -0.44 -43.78
CA ARG A 484 0.07 -0.04 -42.36
C ARG A 484 -0.20 -1.24 -41.45
N GLU A 485 -0.13 -0.99 -40.14
CA GLU A 485 -0.58 -1.92 -39.10
C GLU A 485 -2.12 -1.99 -39.05
N SER A 486 -2.69 -3.14 -38.65
CA SER A 486 -3.58 -3.23 -37.48
C SER A 486 -4.18 -4.63 -37.27
N SER A 487 -4.45 -4.95 -35.99
CA SER A 487 -5.56 -5.79 -35.48
C SER A 487 -5.90 -7.16 -36.11
N LEU A 488 -5.86 -8.16 -35.23
CA LEU A 488 -6.73 -9.35 -35.23
C LEU A 488 -8.20 -8.98 -35.48
N GLU A 489 -8.95 -9.81 -36.23
CA GLU A 489 -10.11 -10.59 -35.71
C GLU A 489 -10.77 -11.45 -36.81
N ASP A 490 -11.19 -12.66 -36.40
CA ASP A 490 -12.22 -13.60 -36.92
C ASP A 490 -12.32 -14.06 -38.39
N ASN A 491 -12.79 -15.31 -38.54
CA ASN A 491 -13.09 -16.04 -39.77
C ASN A 491 -14.51 -16.63 -39.67
N GLU A 492 -15.38 -16.43 -40.68
CA GLU A 492 -16.61 -17.24 -40.83
C GLU A 492 -16.89 -17.73 -42.27
N GLU A 493 -17.60 -18.86 -42.28
CA GLU A 493 -17.95 -19.83 -43.32
C GLU A 493 -18.37 -19.42 -44.76
N ALA A 494 -17.69 -20.03 -45.73
CA ALA A 494 -18.20 -21.02 -46.71
C ALA A 494 -19.59 -20.89 -47.41
N LYS A 495 -19.56 -20.96 -48.76
CA LYS A 495 -20.32 -21.87 -49.70
C LYS A 495 -20.08 -21.43 -51.18
N MET A 496 -19.62 -22.27 -52.12
CA MET A 496 -20.21 -23.43 -52.81
C MET A 496 -21.25 -23.13 -53.93
N LYS A 497 -20.84 -23.41 -55.19
CA LYS A 497 -21.63 -23.93 -56.34
C LYS A 497 -22.69 -23.01 -57.00
N SER A 498 -23.17 -23.25 -58.23
CA SER A 498 -22.66 -23.84 -59.51
C SER A 498 -23.82 -23.73 -60.57
N ASP A 499 -23.79 -24.10 -61.86
CA ASP A 499 -22.89 -24.71 -62.87
C ASP A 499 -23.32 -24.19 -64.26
N ASP A 500 -22.45 -24.16 -65.30
CA ASP A 500 -22.78 -24.79 -66.62
C ASP A 500 -21.67 -24.80 -67.71
N LYS A 501 -21.17 -26.03 -67.97
CA LYS A 501 -21.04 -26.77 -69.25
C LYS A 501 -20.17 -26.35 -70.48
N ASP A 502 -19.46 -27.40 -70.93
CA ASP A 502 -19.14 -27.87 -72.29
C ASP A 502 -18.12 -27.13 -73.20
N GLY A 503 -17.12 -27.89 -73.72
CA GLY A 503 -16.10 -27.36 -74.65
C GLY A 503 -15.10 -28.36 -75.29
N ASN A 504 -14.50 -29.29 -74.50
CA ASN A 504 -13.60 -30.41 -74.93
C ASN A 504 -12.26 -30.08 -75.66
N LYS A 505 -11.17 -30.76 -75.23
CA LYS A 505 -9.75 -30.66 -75.66
C LYS A 505 -9.07 -29.33 -75.24
N MET A 506 -7.84 -29.31 -74.73
CA MET A 506 -6.71 -30.25 -74.93
C MET A 506 -6.02 -30.61 -73.59
N SER A 507 -5.47 -31.82 -73.49
CA SER A 507 -4.64 -32.24 -72.35
C SER A 507 -3.17 -31.84 -72.53
N TYR A 508 -2.62 -31.07 -71.59
CA TYR A 508 -1.18 -31.04 -71.33
C TYR A 508 -0.94 -31.24 -69.83
N VAL A 509 -0.32 -32.37 -69.51
CA VAL A 509 0.24 -32.65 -68.18
C VAL A 509 1.65 -32.10 -68.16
N THR A 510 1.96 -31.29 -67.15
CA THR A 510 3.34 -30.92 -66.80
C THR A 510 3.49 -31.02 -65.29
N ASP A 511 3.44 -32.25 -64.80
CA ASP A 511 3.77 -32.57 -63.41
C ASP A 511 5.27 -32.30 -63.21
N TYR A 512 5.58 -31.20 -62.54
CA TYR A 512 6.87 -30.95 -61.91
C TYR A 512 6.59 -30.54 -60.47
N GLU A 513 6.33 -31.53 -59.64
CA GLU A 513 6.35 -31.38 -58.19
C GLU A 513 7.75 -30.88 -57.80
N ILE A 514 7.83 -29.69 -57.24
CA ILE A 514 9.03 -29.26 -56.52
C ILE A 514 9.01 -30.03 -55.21
N GLU A 515 10.01 -30.88 -54.97
CA GLU A 515 10.15 -31.58 -53.69
C GLU A 515 10.06 -30.58 -52.54
N GLU A 516 9.18 -30.83 -51.56
CA GLU A 516 9.05 -29.94 -50.42
C GLU A 516 10.37 -29.91 -49.65
N VAL A 517 11.07 -28.77 -49.73
CA VAL A 517 12.30 -28.56 -48.95
C VAL A 517 11.92 -28.48 -47.46
N THR A 518 11.99 -29.64 -46.79
CA THR A 518 11.84 -29.81 -45.35
C THR A 518 13.14 -29.48 -44.60
N ALA A 519 13.09 -29.50 -43.27
CA ALA A 519 14.25 -29.27 -42.41
C ALA A 519 15.37 -30.32 -42.58
N ASP A 520 15.06 -31.49 -43.16
CA ASP A 520 16.01 -32.61 -43.35
C ASP A 520 16.88 -32.48 -44.61
N HIS A 521 16.68 -31.45 -45.44
CA HIS A 521 17.46 -31.26 -46.67
C HIS A 521 18.95 -30.99 -46.34
N PRO A 522 19.93 -31.64 -47.01
CA PRO A 522 21.34 -31.61 -46.59
C PRO A 522 21.99 -30.22 -46.57
N GLU A 523 21.58 -29.29 -47.44
CA GLU A 523 22.04 -27.88 -47.37
C GLU A 523 21.36 -27.08 -46.24
N VAL A 524 20.14 -27.44 -45.84
CA VAL A 524 19.48 -26.84 -44.68
C VAL A 524 20.15 -27.35 -43.41
N LEU A 525 20.43 -28.66 -43.34
CA LEU A 525 21.18 -29.29 -42.26
C LEU A 525 22.62 -28.76 -42.10
N SER A 526 23.33 -28.38 -43.17
CA SER A 526 24.66 -27.78 -43.03
C SER A 526 24.61 -26.40 -42.41
N ILE A 527 23.69 -25.53 -42.87
CA ILE A 527 23.45 -24.20 -42.29
C ILE A 527 23.03 -24.32 -40.81
N ILE A 528 22.10 -25.23 -40.50
CA ILE A 528 21.68 -25.53 -39.11
C ILE A 528 22.87 -26.00 -38.27
N ASN A 529 23.75 -26.86 -38.78
CA ASN A 529 24.93 -27.31 -38.04
C ASN A 529 25.97 -26.21 -37.83
N GLU A 530 25.95 -25.13 -38.59
CA GLU A 530 26.80 -23.95 -38.36
C GLU A 530 26.13 -22.97 -37.39
N THR A 531 24.83 -22.69 -37.53
CA THR A 531 24.11 -21.84 -36.57
C THR A 531 24.00 -22.48 -35.19
N VAL A 532 23.89 -23.81 -35.07
CA VAL A 532 23.99 -24.54 -33.80
C VAL A 532 25.39 -24.44 -33.16
N LYS A 533 26.46 -24.28 -33.96
CA LYS A 533 27.81 -23.99 -33.41
C LYS A 533 27.92 -22.53 -32.94
N MET A 534 27.27 -21.59 -33.63
CA MET A 534 27.21 -20.18 -33.22
C MET A 534 26.34 -19.99 -31.96
N ALA A 535 25.18 -20.65 -31.89
CA ALA A 535 24.26 -20.62 -30.74
C ALA A 535 24.89 -21.16 -29.46
N LYS A 536 25.80 -22.14 -29.56
CA LYS A 536 26.62 -22.61 -28.41
C LYS A 536 27.59 -21.56 -27.86
N ASN A 537 27.84 -20.49 -28.60
CA ASN A 537 28.66 -19.35 -28.20
C ASN A 537 27.82 -18.05 -28.04
N MET A 538 26.49 -18.13 -28.15
CA MET A 538 25.61 -16.97 -27.96
C MET A 538 25.42 -16.68 -26.47
N ASN A 539 25.71 -15.44 -26.09
CA ASN A 539 25.24 -14.82 -24.86
C ASN A 539 24.20 -13.75 -25.23
N PHE A 540 23.39 -13.33 -24.26
CA PHE A 540 22.62 -12.08 -24.39
C PHE A 540 23.57 -10.90 -24.65
N GLU A 541 23.15 -9.92 -25.46
CA GLU A 541 23.94 -8.70 -25.71
C GLU A 541 24.17 -7.88 -24.42
N GLN A 542 23.16 -7.87 -23.54
CA GLN A 542 23.20 -7.24 -22.21
C GLN A 542 22.75 -8.26 -21.15
N PRO A 543 23.61 -9.21 -20.72
CA PRO A 543 23.21 -10.30 -19.83
C PRO A 543 22.77 -9.79 -18.46
N HIS A 544 23.33 -8.66 -18.01
CA HIS A 544 22.98 -8.04 -16.74
C HIS A 544 21.56 -7.45 -16.71
N GLU A 545 21.02 -7.02 -17.85
CA GLU A 545 19.64 -6.53 -17.94
C GLU A 545 18.63 -7.66 -17.78
N LYS A 546 18.88 -8.80 -18.43
CA LYS A 546 18.04 -10.01 -18.29
C LYS A 546 18.16 -10.64 -16.90
N ILE A 547 19.34 -10.63 -16.28
CA ILE A 547 19.51 -11.05 -14.87
C ILE A 547 18.71 -10.14 -13.93
N ALA A 548 18.73 -8.82 -14.13
CA ALA A 548 17.97 -7.88 -13.32
C ALA A 548 16.45 -8.00 -13.50
N GLU A 549 15.97 -8.31 -14.71
CA GLU A 549 14.56 -8.70 -14.97
C GLU A 549 14.17 -9.95 -14.17
N ILE A 550 14.94 -11.02 -14.30
CA ILE A 550 14.64 -12.30 -13.62
C ILE A 550 14.72 -12.13 -12.10
N LEU A 551 15.62 -11.29 -11.59
CA LEU A 551 15.68 -10.95 -10.17
C LEU A 551 14.43 -10.16 -9.73
N ASP A 552 13.97 -9.17 -10.51
CA ASP A 552 12.75 -8.43 -10.19
C ASP A 552 11.51 -9.34 -10.20
N GLU A 553 11.31 -10.16 -11.24
CA GLU A 553 10.26 -11.19 -11.30
C GLU A 553 10.28 -12.10 -10.05
N VAL A 554 11.44 -12.63 -9.67
CA VAL A 554 11.63 -13.49 -8.49
C VAL A 554 11.37 -12.74 -7.18
N LEU A 555 11.77 -11.47 -7.08
CA LEU A 555 11.53 -10.67 -5.88
C LEU A 555 10.05 -10.26 -5.75
N GLN A 556 9.35 -10.04 -6.86
CA GLN A 556 7.91 -9.82 -6.88
C GLN A 556 7.16 -11.09 -6.45
N GLU A 557 7.45 -12.28 -7.00
CA GLU A 557 6.93 -13.57 -6.51
C GLU A 557 7.18 -13.76 -5.00
N VAL A 558 8.40 -13.44 -4.54
CA VAL A 558 8.78 -13.53 -3.14
C VAL A 558 7.98 -12.57 -2.26
N VAL A 559 7.68 -11.35 -2.74
CA VAL A 559 6.80 -10.39 -2.03
C VAL A 559 5.35 -10.88 -2.03
N GLU A 560 4.86 -11.41 -3.17
CA GLU A 560 3.53 -11.99 -3.33
C GLU A 560 3.24 -13.08 -2.29
N GLU A 561 4.14 -14.06 -2.15
CA GLU A 561 4.03 -15.14 -1.16
C GLU A 561 4.14 -14.64 0.30
N ASN A 562 4.91 -13.58 0.55
CA ASN A 562 5.19 -13.08 1.91
C ASN A 562 4.04 -12.27 2.54
N LYS A 563 2.95 -11.97 1.80
CA LYS A 563 1.84 -11.11 2.26
C LYS A 563 1.21 -11.53 3.60
N ASN A 564 1.25 -12.81 3.97
CA ASN A 564 0.58 -13.38 5.16
C ASN A 564 1.53 -13.82 6.29
N ARG A 565 2.73 -13.22 6.39
CA ARG A 565 3.83 -13.67 7.27
C ARG A 565 3.58 -13.58 8.78
N PHE A 566 2.71 -12.68 9.21
CA PHE A 566 2.13 -12.60 10.57
C PHE A 566 0.93 -11.63 10.55
N TYR A 567 0.09 -11.66 11.60
CA TYR A 567 -1.02 -10.70 11.74
C TYR A 567 -0.47 -9.26 11.78
N GLY A 568 -0.82 -8.44 10.80
CA GLY A 568 -0.28 -7.08 10.65
C GLY A 568 1.10 -6.99 9.97
N ALA A 569 1.52 -8.01 9.22
CA ALA A 569 2.71 -7.91 8.36
C ALA A 569 2.53 -6.84 7.25
N PRO A 570 3.62 -6.16 6.83
CA PRO A 570 3.55 -5.22 5.72
C PRO A 570 3.26 -5.92 4.38
N LYS A 571 2.54 -5.21 3.50
CA LYS A 571 2.11 -5.67 2.18
C LYS A 571 3.30 -5.97 1.25
N TYR A 572 4.37 -5.19 1.36
CA TYR A 572 5.66 -5.39 0.71
C TYR A 572 6.65 -5.99 1.72
N GLY A 573 6.90 -7.29 1.58
CA GLY A 573 7.73 -8.06 2.53
C GLY A 573 9.24 -7.90 2.32
N GLY A 574 10.00 -7.87 3.42
CA GLY A 574 11.48 -7.88 3.37
C GLY A 574 12.05 -9.25 2.99
N TRP A 575 12.98 -9.25 2.02
CA TRP A 575 13.68 -10.41 1.46
C TRP A 575 15.19 -10.34 1.72
N ILE A 576 15.89 -11.48 1.70
CA ILE A 576 17.36 -11.53 1.83
C ILE A 576 17.93 -12.21 0.59
N LEU A 577 18.70 -11.48 -0.22
CA LEU A 577 19.40 -12.05 -1.38
C LEU A 577 20.79 -12.53 -0.96
N ASP A 578 21.01 -13.83 -1.07
CA ASP A 578 22.30 -14.50 -0.83
C ASP A 578 23.02 -14.76 -2.16
N ASN A 579 24.35 -14.73 -2.13
CA ASN A 579 25.24 -15.02 -3.26
C ASN A 579 25.07 -14.17 -4.53
N CYS A 580 24.45 -12.98 -4.46
CA CYS A 580 24.37 -12.06 -5.59
C CYS A 580 25.78 -11.71 -6.15
N PRO A 581 26.01 -11.71 -7.47
CA PRO A 581 27.30 -11.36 -8.06
C PRO A 581 27.70 -9.89 -7.84
N LEU A 582 28.94 -9.65 -7.39
CA LEU A 582 29.55 -8.32 -7.29
C LEU A 582 30.07 -7.84 -8.65
N VAL A 583 29.16 -7.65 -9.62
CA VAL A 583 29.47 -7.11 -10.95
C VAL A 583 28.93 -5.67 -11.03
N LYS A 584 29.78 -4.70 -11.37
CA LYS A 584 29.44 -3.27 -11.34
C LYS A 584 28.30 -2.95 -12.31
N GLU A 585 28.32 -3.59 -13.47
CA GLU A 585 27.39 -3.42 -14.57
C GLU A 585 25.98 -3.90 -14.17
N LEU A 586 25.89 -5.03 -13.45
CA LEU A 586 24.64 -5.51 -12.83
C LEU A 586 24.14 -4.52 -11.77
N TRP A 587 25.02 -3.99 -10.93
CA TRP A 587 24.64 -3.00 -9.91
C TRP A 587 24.06 -1.71 -10.50
N MET A 588 24.60 -1.20 -11.61
CA MET A 588 24.02 -0.03 -12.30
C MET A 588 22.59 -0.32 -12.75
N VAL A 589 22.37 -1.44 -13.44
CA VAL A 589 21.04 -1.85 -13.90
C VAL A 589 20.05 -2.03 -12.75
N LEU A 590 20.50 -2.51 -11.58
CA LEU A 590 19.65 -2.64 -10.39
C LEU A 590 19.31 -1.29 -9.74
N VAL A 591 20.17 -0.27 -9.87
CA VAL A 591 19.81 1.13 -9.54
C VAL A 591 18.75 1.63 -10.52
N ASP A 592 18.96 1.46 -11.82
CA ASP A 592 18.09 1.99 -12.87
C ASP A 592 16.69 1.33 -12.88
N LYS A 593 16.60 0.03 -12.55
CA LYS A 593 15.34 -0.70 -12.32
C LYS A 593 14.76 -0.52 -10.91
N GLY A 594 15.42 0.21 -10.01
CA GLY A 594 14.96 0.48 -8.65
C GLY A 594 15.01 -0.69 -7.66
N VAL A 595 15.64 -1.81 -8.04
CA VAL A 595 15.70 -3.07 -7.27
C VAL A 595 16.86 -3.04 -6.26
N LEU A 596 16.79 -2.10 -5.32
CA LEU A 596 17.84 -1.85 -4.33
C LEU A 596 17.51 -2.43 -2.94
N PRO A 597 18.51 -2.96 -2.21
CA PRO A 597 18.36 -3.36 -0.82
C PRO A 597 18.41 -2.14 0.12
N ASP A 598 17.72 -2.22 1.25
CA ASP A 598 17.77 -1.20 2.30
C ASP A 598 19.07 -1.29 3.14
N LEU A 599 19.75 -2.46 3.10
CA LEU A 599 21.05 -2.70 3.75
C LEU A 599 21.94 -3.64 2.93
N VAL A 600 23.24 -3.35 2.88
CA VAL A 600 24.28 -4.20 2.28
C VAL A 600 25.21 -4.73 3.37
N ILE A 601 25.36 -6.05 3.46
CA ILE A 601 26.29 -6.70 4.41
C ILE A 601 27.39 -7.39 3.60
N CYS A 602 28.65 -7.03 3.84
CA CYS A 602 29.80 -7.67 3.22
C CYS A 602 30.65 -8.40 4.27
N LEU A 603 30.76 -9.73 4.16
CA LEU A 603 31.68 -10.53 4.94
C LEU A 603 33.06 -10.55 4.26
N SER A 604 34.08 -10.06 4.97
CA SER A 604 35.48 -10.09 4.53
C SER A 604 36.35 -10.78 5.59
N ASP A 605 37.35 -11.54 5.15
CA ASP A 605 38.42 -12.04 6.02
C ASP A 605 39.58 -11.03 5.95
N THR A 606 39.81 -10.33 7.07
CA THR A 606 40.85 -9.30 7.20
C THR A 606 42.16 -9.85 7.76
N GLU A 607 42.21 -11.13 8.15
CA GLU A 607 43.40 -11.72 8.78
C GLU A 607 44.17 -12.64 7.83
N ASN A 608 45.50 -12.50 7.84
CA ASN A 608 46.44 -13.47 7.28
C ASN A 608 46.14 -13.92 5.82
N ASN A 609 45.74 -12.99 4.95
CA ASN A 609 45.40 -13.22 3.54
C ASN A 609 44.36 -14.35 3.32
N GLY A 610 43.28 -14.37 4.09
CA GLY A 610 42.18 -15.31 3.86
C GLY A 610 42.42 -16.73 4.39
N LYS A 611 43.44 -16.93 5.25
CA LYS A 611 43.86 -18.26 5.73
C LYS A 611 42.74 -19.04 6.42
N TYR A 612 41.78 -18.36 7.07
CA TYR A 612 40.64 -19.03 7.69
C TYR A 612 39.63 -19.53 6.65
N LEU A 613 39.39 -18.76 5.58
CA LEU A 613 38.56 -19.18 4.44
C LEU A 613 39.19 -20.38 3.72
N TYR A 614 40.50 -20.33 3.41
CA TYR A 614 41.19 -21.44 2.76
C TYR A 614 41.15 -22.73 3.61
N ASN A 615 41.28 -22.63 4.94
CA ASN A 615 41.17 -23.78 5.82
C ASN A 615 39.74 -24.37 5.82
N ARG A 616 38.69 -23.54 5.81
CA ARG A 616 37.30 -24.02 5.68
C ARG A 616 37.07 -24.71 4.34
N LEU A 617 37.45 -24.08 3.23
CA LEU A 617 37.28 -24.60 1.87
C LEU A 617 38.02 -25.94 1.67
N TYR A 618 39.21 -26.08 2.26
CA TYR A 618 39.97 -27.33 2.29
C TYR A 618 39.28 -28.41 3.13
N LEU A 619 38.73 -28.07 4.30
CA LEU A 619 38.00 -29.02 5.15
C LEU A 619 36.69 -29.49 4.52
N GLU A 620 35.98 -28.61 3.80
CA GLU A 620 34.74 -28.92 3.07
C GLU A 620 35.01 -29.91 1.92
N ASN A 621 36.04 -29.67 1.10
CA ASN A 621 36.36 -30.48 -0.08
C ASN A 621 37.48 -31.52 0.17
N LYS A 622 37.75 -31.85 1.44
CA LYS A 622 38.98 -32.53 1.85
C LYS A 622 39.26 -33.82 1.10
N GLN A 623 38.25 -34.68 0.89
CA GLN A 623 38.45 -35.99 0.26
C GLN A 623 38.94 -35.88 -1.19
N GLU A 624 38.40 -34.93 -1.95
CA GLU A 624 38.75 -34.71 -3.35
C GLU A 624 40.10 -33.96 -3.51
N ILE A 625 40.41 -33.06 -2.57
CA ILE A 625 41.70 -32.37 -2.55
C ILE A 625 42.81 -33.35 -2.14
N ASP A 626 42.61 -34.13 -1.07
CA ASP A 626 43.56 -35.15 -0.62
C ASP A 626 43.77 -36.23 -1.70
N SER A 627 42.72 -36.66 -2.42
CA SER A 627 42.89 -37.63 -3.51
C SER A 627 43.70 -37.06 -4.68
N LYS A 628 43.42 -35.82 -5.11
CA LYS A 628 44.17 -35.15 -6.19
C LYS A 628 45.63 -34.86 -5.80
N ILE A 629 45.89 -34.56 -4.52
CA ILE A 629 47.25 -34.44 -3.98
C ILE A 629 47.97 -35.79 -4.01
N LEU A 630 47.30 -36.89 -3.61
CA LEU A 630 47.87 -38.23 -3.64
C LEU A 630 48.13 -38.73 -5.07
N GLU A 631 47.21 -38.53 -6.00
CA GLU A 631 47.43 -38.83 -7.43
C GLU A 631 48.64 -38.08 -7.99
N ARG A 632 48.72 -36.77 -7.73
CA ARG A 632 49.86 -35.95 -8.16
C ARG A 632 51.20 -36.43 -7.57
N LEU A 633 51.24 -36.75 -6.27
CA LEU A 633 52.45 -37.25 -5.63
C LEU A 633 52.85 -38.64 -6.14
N LEU A 634 51.88 -39.49 -6.48
CA LEU A 634 52.13 -40.78 -7.13
C LEU A 634 52.68 -40.61 -8.55
N ASP A 635 52.15 -39.68 -9.34
CA ASP A 635 52.67 -39.37 -10.68
C ASP A 635 54.08 -38.75 -10.62
N GLU A 636 54.35 -37.85 -9.67
CA GLU A 636 55.69 -37.28 -9.45
C GLU A 636 56.69 -38.40 -9.07
N LEU A 637 56.35 -39.30 -8.13
CA LEU A 637 57.19 -40.46 -7.78
C LEU A 637 57.36 -41.47 -8.93
N LEU A 638 56.31 -41.72 -9.73
CA LEU A 638 56.39 -42.58 -10.92
C LEU A 638 57.25 -41.97 -12.01
N LYS A 639 57.36 -40.64 -12.06
CA LYS A 639 58.24 -39.92 -12.99
C LYS A 639 59.69 -39.99 -12.52
N GLU A 640 59.99 -39.67 -11.26
CA GLU A 640 61.33 -39.81 -10.68
C GLU A 640 61.88 -41.23 -10.85
N ARG A 641 61.05 -42.26 -10.62
CA ARG A 641 61.44 -43.66 -10.83
C ARG A 641 61.79 -43.99 -12.28
N LYS A 642 61.05 -43.44 -13.26
CA LYS A 642 61.36 -43.60 -14.70
C LYS A 642 62.66 -42.90 -15.07
N GLU A 643 62.91 -41.74 -14.49
CA GLU A 643 64.16 -40.97 -14.69
C GLU A 643 65.37 -41.70 -14.06
N GLU A 644 65.21 -42.29 -12.87
CA GLU A 644 66.22 -43.20 -12.28
C GLU A 644 66.48 -44.45 -13.14
N GLU A 645 65.43 -45.15 -13.58
CA GLU A 645 65.58 -46.37 -14.38
C GLU A 645 66.20 -46.09 -15.76
N ALA A 646 65.94 -44.92 -16.34
CA ALA A 646 66.64 -44.43 -17.53
C ALA A 646 68.12 -44.13 -17.23
N ALA A 647 68.43 -43.42 -16.14
CA ALA A 647 69.79 -43.10 -15.75
C ALA A 647 70.63 -44.36 -15.45
N ARG A 648 70.03 -45.41 -14.85
CA ARG A 648 70.67 -46.72 -14.64
C ARG A 648 71.01 -47.40 -15.97
N LYS A 649 70.06 -47.46 -16.92
CA LYS A 649 70.28 -48.06 -18.25
C LYS A 649 71.39 -47.36 -19.03
N VAL A 650 71.41 -46.04 -19.05
CA VAL A 650 72.49 -45.24 -19.66
C VAL A 650 73.85 -45.54 -19.00
N LYS A 651 73.89 -45.75 -17.68
CA LYS A 651 75.11 -46.08 -16.95
C LYS A 651 75.60 -47.52 -17.22
N GLU A 652 74.70 -48.49 -17.34
CA GLU A 652 75.02 -49.86 -17.73
C GLU A 652 75.53 -49.93 -19.18
N GLU A 653 74.91 -49.18 -20.09
CA GLU A 653 75.33 -49.09 -21.50
C GLU A 653 76.70 -48.41 -21.65
N ALA A 654 76.96 -47.33 -20.90
CA ALA A 654 78.27 -46.69 -20.85
C ALA A 654 79.38 -47.64 -20.35
N LEU A 655 79.13 -48.40 -19.28
CA LEU A 655 80.08 -49.43 -18.78
C LEU A 655 80.33 -50.54 -19.81
N ARG A 656 79.31 -50.91 -20.59
CA ARG A 656 79.41 -51.91 -21.65
C ARG A 656 80.31 -51.43 -22.80
N ILE A 657 80.14 -50.17 -23.22
CA ILE A 657 80.96 -49.50 -24.23
C ILE A 657 82.41 -49.33 -23.72
N GLU A 658 82.61 -48.98 -22.45
CA GLU A 658 83.94 -48.88 -21.85
C GLU A 658 84.68 -50.24 -21.82
N GLU A 659 83.97 -51.33 -21.53
CA GLU A 659 84.56 -52.67 -21.58
C GLU A 659 84.86 -53.15 -23.01
N GLU A 660 84.03 -52.82 -24.01
CA GLU A 660 84.35 -53.10 -25.42
C GLU A 660 85.58 -52.31 -25.90
N ASN A 661 85.68 -51.03 -25.51
CA ASN A 661 86.87 -50.21 -25.76
C ASN A 661 88.13 -50.77 -25.08
N ARG A 662 88.01 -51.30 -23.86
CA ARG A 662 89.12 -51.99 -23.16
C ARG A 662 89.59 -53.23 -23.94
N LYS A 663 88.66 -54.06 -24.40
CA LYS A 663 88.95 -55.26 -25.23
C LYS A 663 89.58 -54.88 -26.58
N LEU A 664 89.18 -53.77 -27.20
CA LEU A 664 89.80 -53.23 -28.40
C LEU A 664 91.25 -52.75 -28.16
N LEU A 665 91.51 -52.06 -27.05
CA LEU A 665 92.86 -51.64 -26.65
C LEU A 665 93.78 -52.83 -26.34
N GLU A 666 93.26 -53.87 -25.69
CA GLU A 666 93.97 -55.14 -25.46
C GLU A 666 94.31 -55.83 -26.81
N ALA A 667 93.37 -55.87 -27.76
CA ALA A 667 93.60 -56.40 -29.11
C ALA A 667 94.63 -55.58 -29.93
N MET A 668 94.63 -54.24 -29.79
CA MET A 668 95.62 -53.37 -30.43
C MET A 668 97.02 -53.52 -29.82
N THR A 669 97.13 -53.59 -28.50
CA THR A 669 98.42 -53.78 -27.82
C THR A 669 99.00 -55.18 -28.04
N ALA A 670 98.16 -56.21 -28.21
CA ALA A 670 98.59 -57.53 -28.70
C ALA A 670 99.19 -57.46 -30.12
N LYS A 671 98.53 -56.75 -31.06
CA LYS A 671 99.06 -56.52 -32.41
C LYS A 671 100.36 -55.71 -32.42
N ALA A 672 100.53 -54.75 -31.50
CA ALA A 672 101.77 -54.00 -31.34
C ALA A 672 102.93 -54.87 -30.85
N LYS A 673 102.71 -55.70 -29.82
CA LYS A 673 103.72 -56.65 -29.30
C LYS A 673 104.16 -57.68 -30.35
N GLY A 674 103.32 -58.00 -31.33
CA GLY A 674 103.68 -58.87 -32.46
C GLY A 674 104.72 -58.28 -33.43
N LYS A 675 104.95 -56.95 -33.46
CA LYS A 675 105.89 -56.30 -34.40
C LYS A 675 107.30 -56.08 -33.87
N HIS A 676 107.54 -56.22 -32.56
CA HIS A 676 108.87 -56.07 -31.94
C HIS A 676 109.60 -57.39 -31.70
N LYS A 677 109.40 -58.40 -32.56
CA LYS A 677 110.08 -59.71 -32.45
C LYS A 677 110.71 -60.20 -33.76
N ILE A 678 111.16 -59.26 -34.58
CA ILE A 678 112.05 -59.50 -35.73
C ILE A 678 113.15 -58.41 -35.71
N ILE A 679 114.26 -58.74 -35.07
CA ILE A 679 115.67 -58.31 -35.25
C ILE A 679 116.49 -59.35 -34.47
#